data_AF-A0A8J6F219-F1
#
_entry.id   AF-A0A8J6F219-F1
#
_cell.length_a   1.000
_cell.length_b   1.000
_cell.length_c   1.000
_cell.angle_alpha   90.00
_cell.angle_beta   90.00
_cell.angle_gamma   90.00
#
_symmetry.space_group_name_H-M   'P 1'
#
loop_
_entity.id
_entity.type
_entity.pdbx_description
1 polymer ?
#
loop_
_entity_poly.entity_id
_entity_poly.type
_entity_poly.pdbx_seq_one_letter_code
_entity_poly.pdbx_strand_id
1 'polypeptide(L)'
;MFQGVTIDGWNCIKCPSGLTSYGNCQCSSGKILVERDVNGTLLHEAECVDCNGSDPSFTWPDTSGLRCERCHQTFINKTNSCNCYQPNILSGGICFNGAGHILSRVLSTIRFGQLGILLRSEWLSMHLQASAAACLLYSNQTACQALGNMCVMNMHSTSPQIADACGLFRYIYTNTAALGVVHSITFWRTNVPWLYYDDQPGLAARVLTAFPFPENFSFKARNTNIKFLAALYDVRGKFLGWRSLNGGLLQLCPDIAKRLDAAFIFGTTYEQKCEMSISKLLRDNPEPVFFDVYVAYGGSDGQQNIWPVPVLNLNLQHNDQFTNIGNNINNWILTRRIFLVDSLSGRESTLTGLPRVVRIASKITISISLVPETHRGTIYPPLMIIEYTDVQIQNPDNQIVPVSFSVQYEINQSDFLIQTDVALGVLGGLAVLWSLLKTAAWKRRIGSQMIDLQTVIQFLILYAGVLANVFFAVTVGIGFYWLLLFKGQKHVSLFLPLPADEKDFITYVSCAFTLKALQFLHILFSQLSIHIFFIDWERPKSKPLKSEGGGKGGVFPVSIWRTFFIANEWNEIQTVRRINPLFQVVLVLFFLKIFGFENLALRDPSSSLSRDMQDYIAPSSRILRYGVAAALWLALGCLQILFFSGIYERFVEDKIRQFVDLCSMSNVSVFILSHRCYGYYIHGRSVHGHADTNMEEMNLNLKREAENMCSQRGLQPNTDIQTFQMSISSRTRAQFDRIHDNFLKNRGPSRFLHSSTSISEQSTKAYHTMNKFLSSFIDHAFKDMDYFVKDKLLLERILSMEFMEPMDRSIFYNGTEFYSLQGCNKD
;
A
#
# COMPACT_ATOMS: atom_id res chain seq x y z
N MET A 1 -83.47 -0.93 -22.14
CA MET A 1 -82.76 -1.65 -23.22
C MET A 1 -81.60 -0.78 -23.63
N PHE A 2 -80.36 -1.23 -23.40
CA PHE A 2 -79.17 -0.41 -23.63
C PHE A 2 -78.68 -0.60 -25.07
N GLN A 3 -78.38 0.49 -25.78
CA GLN A 3 -77.67 0.44 -27.06
C GLN A 3 -76.20 0.80 -26.80
N GLY A 4 -75.30 -0.05 -27.26
CA GLY A 4 -73.85 0.15 -27.16
C GLY A 4 -73.19 0.10 -28.53
N VAL A 5 -71.95 0.56 -28.57
CA VAL A 5 -71.10 0.42 -29.75
C VAL A 5 -70.42 -0.95 -29.69
N THR A 6 -70.30 -1.61 -30.85
CA THR A 6 -69.52 -2.86 -30.98
C THR A 6 -68.07 -2.63 -30.58
N ILE A 7 -67.37 -3.68 -30.14
CA ILE A 7 -65.97 -3.60 -29.71
C ILE A 7 -65.05 -3.05 -30.81
N ASP A 8 -65.37 -3.36 -32.07
CA ASP A 8 -64.64 -2.87 -33.24
C ASP A 8 -64.90 -1.37 -33.54
N GLY A 9 -65.92 -0.75 -32.90
CA GLY A 9 -66.28 0.65 -33.05
C GLY A 9 -67.15 0.97 -34.27
N TRP A 10 -67.52 -0.01 -35.08
CA TRP A 10 -68.12 0.22 -36.41
C TRP A 10 -69.65 0.20 -36.44
N ASN A 11 -70.32 -0.40 -35.45
CA ASN A 11 -71.78 -0.57 -35.45
C ASN A 11 -72.38 -0.34 -34.06
N CYS A 12 -73.66 0.03 -34.01
CA CYS A 12 -74.44 0.05 -32.77
C CYS A 12 -75.23 -1.26 -32.63
N ILE A 13 -75.21 -1.86 -31.45
CA ILE A 13 -75.88 -3.13 -31.14
C ILE A 13 -76.66 -3.03 -29.82
N LYS A 14 -77.71 -3.83 -29.66
CA LYS A 14 -78.45 -3.94 -28.40
C LYS A 14 -77.64 -4.77 -27.40
N CYS A 15 -77.49 -4.28 -26.17
CA CYS A 15 -76.72 -4.96 -25.12
C CYS A 15 -77.63 -5.68 -24.12
N PRO A 16 -77.35 -6.95 -23.79
CA PRO A 16 -78.21 -7.79 -22.96
C PRO A 16 -78.09 -7.51 -21.46
N SER A 17 -76.90 -7.13 -20.96
CA SER A 17 -76.65 -7.04 -19.50
C SER A 17 -76.24 -5.64 -19.00
N GLY A 18 -75.72 -4.77 -19.89
CA GLY A 18 -75.33 -3.40 -19.53
C GLY A 18 -74.32 -2.79 -20.51
N LEU A 19 -73.89 -1.56 -20.21
CA LEU A 19 -72.84 -0.83 -20.93
C LEU A 19 -71.64 -0.61 -20.02
N THR A 20 -70.44 -0.71 -20.59
CA THR A 20 -69.20 -0.24 -19.97
C THR A 20 -69.17 1.30 -19.88
N SER A 21 -68.26 1.85 -19.09
CA SER A 21 -68.00 3.30 -19.02
C SER A 21 -67.63 3.95 -20.36
N TYR A 22 -67.24 3.13 -21.35
CA TYR A 22 -66.87 3.56 -22.70
C TYR A 22 -68.03 3.38 -23.72
N GLY A 23 -69.20 2.92 -23.29
CA GLY A 23 -70.38 2.77 -24.16
C GLY A 23 -70.44 1.45 -24.95
N ASN A 24 -69.56 0.49 -24.66
CA ASN A 24 -69.60 -0.85 -25.28
C ASN A 24 -70.47 -1.80 -24.46
N CYS A 25 -71.05 -2.84 -25.08
CA CYS A 25 -71.78 -3.87 -24.36
C CYS A 25 -70.92 -4.58 -23.31
N GLN A 26 -71.54 -5.01 -22.20
CA GLN A 26 -70.86 -5.75 -21.14
C GLN A 26 -71.68 -6.98 -20.74
N CYS A 27 -70.99 -8.12 -20.57
CA CYS A 27 -71.54 -9.36 -20.05
C CYS A 27 -71.20 -9.56 -18.56
N SER A 28 -72.00 -10.36 -17.86
CA SER A 28 -71.72 -10.80 -16.48
C SER A 28 -70.48 -11.69 -16.41
N SER A 29 -69.80 -11.73 -15.26
CA SER A 29 -68.63 -12.58 -15.02
C SER A 29 -68.89 -14.05 -15.39
N GLY A 30 -67.92 -14.71 -16.03
CA GLY A 30 -68.03 -16.09 -16.52
C GLY A 30 -68.57 -16.24 -17.96
N LYS A 31 -68.98 -15.13 -18.60
CA LYS A 31 -69.48 -15.09 -19.98
C LYS A 31 -68.57 -14.30 -20.91
N ILE A 32 -68.60 -14.63 -22.20
CA ILE A 32 -67.99 -13.83 -23.27
C ILE A 32 -69.04 -13.07 -24.04
N LEU A 33 -68.65 -11.91 -24.57
CA LEU A 33 -69.50 -11.09 -25.43
C LEU A 33 -69.34 -11.52 -26.90
N VAL A 34 -70.45 -11.83 -27.55
CA VAL A 34 -70.52 -12.19 -28.97
C VAL A 34 -71.43 -11.19 -29.68
N GLU A 35 -70.87 -10.42 -30.61
CA GLU A 35 -71.59 -9.35 -31.33
C GLU A 35 -71.86 -9.70 -32.81
N ARG A 36 -71.11 -10.67 -33.34
CA ARG A 36 -71.20 -11.14 -34.72
C ARG A 36 -71.25 -12.66 -34.74
N ASP A 37 -71.96 -13.22 -35.71
CA ASP A 37 -71.94 -14.65 -35.99
C ASP A 37 -70.58 -15.07 -36.58
N VAL A 38 -70.30 -16.36 -36.64
CA VAL A 38 -69.08 -16.95 -37.20
C VAL A 38 -68.87 -16.53 -38.66
N ASN A 39 -69.95 -16.22 -39.38
CA ASN A 39 -69.94 -15.72 -40.76
C ASN A 39 -69.68 -14.20 -40.88
N GLY A 40 -69.44 -13.49 -39.76
CA GLY A 40 -69.13 -12.06 -39.70
C GLY A 40 -70.35 -11.13 -39.69
N THR A 41 -71.57 -11.68 -39.81
CA THR A 41 -72.82 -10.91 -39.76
C THR A 41 -73.10 -10.37 -38.36
N LEU A 42 -73.45 -9.08 -38.27
CA LEU A 42 -73.79 -8.44 -37.00
C LEU A 42 -75.08 -9.02 -36.42
N LEU A 43 -75.05 -9.37 -35.13
CA LEU A 43 -76.23 -9.84 -34.41
C LEU A 43 -77.18 -8.67 -34.12
N HIS A 44 -78.49 -8.95 -34.09
CA HIS A 44 -79.49 -7.93 -33.76
C HIS A 44 -79.43 -7.50 -32.28
N GLU A 45 -78.96 -8.39 -31.41
CA GLU A 45 -78.65 -8.17 -30.00
C GLU A 45 -77.38 -8.94 -29.67
N ALA A 46 -76.46 -8.34 -28.92
CA ALA A 46 -75.24 -9.00 -28.51
C ALA A 46 -75.58 -10.17 -27.57
N GLU A 47 -74.90 -11.30 -27.73
CA GLU A 47 -75.11 -12.48 -26.92
C GLU A 47 -74.01 -12.62 -25.88
N CYS A 48 -74.39 -12.97 -24.65
CA CYS A 48 -73.45 -13.33 -23.59
C CYS A 48 -73.39 -14.85 -23.46
N VAL A 49 -72.35 -15.47 -24.03
CA VAL A 49 -72.18 -16.92 -24.04
C VAL A 49 -71.41 -17.37 -22.80
N ASP A 50 -71.95 -18.33 -22.05
CA ASP A 50 -71.29 -18.91 -20.88
C ASP A 50 -70.08 -19.74 -21.31
N CYS A 51 -68.89 -19.38 -20.82
CA CYS A 51 -67.70 -20.22 -20.99
C CYS A 51 -67.73 -21.46 -20.11
N ASN A 52 -68.66 -21.51 -19.14
CA ASN A 52 -68.84 -22.61 -18.20
C ASN A 52 -70.15 -23.40 -18.42
N GLY A 53 -70.55 -23.58 -19.67
CA GLY A 53 -71.92 -23.98 -20.04
C GLY A 53 -72.30 -25.46 -19.87
N SER A 54 -71.34 -26.39 -19.73
CA SER A 54 -71.61 -27.83 -19.58
C SER A 54 -70.66 -28.48 -18.59
N ASP A 55 -71.17 -29.06 -17.49
CA ASP A 55 -70.32 -29.78 -16.53
C ASP A 55 -69.86 -31.14 -17.09
N PRO A 56 -68.54 -31.44 -17.10
CA PRO A 56 -67.44 -30.61 -16.62
C PRO A 56 -66.96 -29.62 -17.70
N SER A 57 -66.94 -28.33 -17.37
CA SER A 57 -66.37 -27.30 -18.25
C SER A 57 -65.01 -26.86 -17.74
N PHE A 58 -64.05 -26.80 -18.66
CA PHE A 58 -62.65 -26.47 -18.39
C PHE A 58 -62.25 -25.12 -18.98
N THR A 59 -63.21 -24.30 -19.37
CA THR A 59 -62.99 -23.00 -19.99
C THR A 59 -63.51 -21.85 -19.13
N TRP A 60 -62.81 -20.73 -19.20
CA TRP A 60 -63.14 -19.49 -18.52
C TRP A 60 -62.93 -18.32 -19.49
N PRO A 61 -63.68 -17.20 -19.39
CA PRO A 61 -63.42 -16.03 -20.24
C PRO A 61 -61.98 -15.53 -20.04
N ASP A 62 -61.35 -15.14 -21.14
CA ASP A 62 -60.07 -14.45 -21.09
C ASP A 62 -60.19 -13.07 -20.43
N THR A 63 -59.06 -12.41 -20.19
CA THR A 63 -59.03 -11.08 -19.53
C THR A 63 -59.80 -10.00 -20.29
N SER A 64 -60.02 -10.19 -21.60
CA SER A 64 -60.80 -9.29 -22.45
C SER A 64 -62.30 -9.63 -22.49
N GLY A 65 -62.69 -10.81 -21.98
CA GLY A 65 -64.07 -11.29 -22.02
C GLY A 65 -64.57 -11.59 -23.43
N LEU A 66 -63.67 -11.88 -24.36
CA LEU A 66 -63.96 -12.08 -25.79
C LEU A 66 -63.86 -13.53 -26.23
N ARG A 67 -63.11 -14.35 -25.49
CA ARG A 67 -62.91 -15.76 -25.84
C ARG A 67 -62.87 -16.63 -24.59
N CYS A 68 -63.39 -17.84 -24.72
CA CYS A 68 -63.28 -18.86 -23.68
C CYS A 68 -61.93 -19.56 -23.79
N GLU A 69 -61.06 -19.38 -22.80
CA GLU A 69 -59.76 -20.03 -22.70
C GLU A 69 -59.78 -21.15 -21.68
N ARG A 70 -59.00 -22.20 -21.94
CA ARG A 70 -58.88 -23.32 -21.00
C ARG A 70 -58.18 -22.85 -19.73
N CYS A 71 -58.77 -23.12 -18.56
CA CYS A 71 -58.13 -22.79 -17.29
C CYS A 71 -56.94 -23.70 -16.98
N HIS A 72 -56.03 -23.20 -16.14
CA HIS A 72 -54.78 -23.88 -15.84
C HIS A 72 -55.01 -25.27 -15.24
N GLN A 73 -54.18 -26.25 -15.61
CA GLN A 73 -54.37 -27.68 -15.28
C GLN A 73 -54.50 -27.94 -13.76
N THR A 74 -53.94 -27.06 -12.94
CA THR A 74 -54.02 -27.14 -11.47
C THR A 74 -55.45 -26.99 -10.94
N PHE A 75 -56.28 -26.16 -11.59
CA PHE A 75 -57.69 -26.01 -11.23
C PHE A 75 -58.46 -27.27 -11.59
N ILE A 76 -58.30 -27.73 -12.83
CA ILE A 76 -58.93 -28.94 -13.36
C ILE A 76 -58.61 -30.13 -12.45
N ASN A 77 -57.34 -30.36 -12.11
CA ASN A 77 -56.91 -31.49 -11.28
C ASN A 77 -57.43 -31.46 -9.83
N LYS A 78 -57.86 -30.30 -9.32
CA LYS A 78 -58.25 -30.14 -7.91
C LYS A 78 -59.75 -29.99 -7.71
N THR A 79 -60.42 -29.26 -8.58
CA THR A 79 -61.83 -28.91 -8.45
C THR A 79 -62.67 -29.34 -9.65
N ASN A 80 -62.09 -30.00 -10.66
CA ASN A 80 -62.74 -30.33 -11.94
C ASN A 80 -63.47 -29.14 -12.59
N SER A 81 -63.03 -27.92 -12.29
CA SER A 81 -63.62 -26.67 -12.75
C SER A 81 -62.55 -25.59 -12.81
N CYS A 82 -62.88 -24.42 -13.35
CA CYS A 82 -61.98 -23.26 -13.37
C CYS A 82 -62.01 -22.42 -12.08
N ASN A 83 -62.79 -22.85 -11.07
CA ASN A 83 -62.90 -22.17 -9.79
C ASN A 83 -62.07 -22.90 -8.71
N CYS A 84 -61.36 -22.14 -7.89
CA CYS A 84 -60.57 -22.69 -6.77
C CYS A 84 -61.37 -22.58 -5.46
N TYR A 85 -62.15 -23.61 -5.13
CA TYR A 85 -62.94 -23.65 -3.89
C TYR A 85 -62.09 -24.08 -2.68
N GLN A 86 -62.44 -23.57 -1.50
CA GLN A 86 -61.87 -24.01 -0.22
C GLN A 86 -62.11 -25.53 -0.04
N PRO A 87 -61.13 -26.32 0.44
CA PRO A 87 -59.91 -25.94 1.17
C PRO A 87 -58.67 -25.64 0.29
N ASN A 88 -58.83 -25.49 -1.03
CA ASN A 88 -57.71 -25.11 -1.92
C ASN A 88 -57.39 -23.62 -1.83
N ILE A 89 -56.12 -23.29 -2.06
CA ILE A 89 -55.59 -21.92 -2.08
C ILE A 89 -55.30 -21.53 -3.54
N LEU A 90 -55.82 -20.36 -3.94
CA LEU A 90 -55.47 -19.70 -5.19
C LEU A 90 -54.32 -18.72 -4.95
N SER A 91 -53.21 -18.89 -5.68
CA SER A 91 -52.08 -17.97 -5.61
C SER A 91 -51.34 -17.94 -6.95
N GLY A 92 -50.98 -16.75 -7.45
CA GLY A 92 -50.22 -16.57 -8.70
C GLY A 92 -50.77 -17.35 -9.92
N GLY A 93 -52.10 -17.49 -10.02
CA GLY A 93 -52.75 -18.19 -11.12
C GLY A 93 -52.70 -19.73 -11.04
N ILE A 94 -52.33 -20.31 -9.90
CA ILE A 94 -52.41 -21.75 -9.64
C ILE A 94 -53.29 -22.06 -8.43
N CYS A 95 -53.95 -23.22 -8.45
CA CYS A 95 -54.83 -23.70 -7.39
C CYS A 95 -54.26 -25.00 -6.80
N PHE A 96 -54.00 -25.03 -5.49
CA PHE A 96 -53.42 -26.19 -4.82
C PHE A 96 -54.00 -26.38 -3.41
N ASN A 97 -53.88 -27.59 -2.84
CA ASN A 97 -54.38 -27.86 -1.49
C ASN A 97 -53.44 -27.23 -0.45
N GLY A 98 -53.98 -26.36 0.40
CA GLY A 98 -53.24 -25.64 1.44
C GLY A 98 -53.15 -26.34 2.80
N ALA A 99 -53.86 -27.45 3.00
CA ALA A 99 -53.94 -28.11 4.30
C ALA A 99 -52.60 -28.77 4.68
N GLY A 100 -52.04 -28.42 5.84
CA GLY A 100 -50.90 -29.11 6.46
C GLY A 100 -49.49 -28.67 6.04
N HIS A 101 -49.33 -27.71 5.12
CA HIS A 101 -48.02 -27.28 4.62
C HIS A 101 -47.63 -25.85 5.04
N ILE A 102 -46.32 -25.58 5.13
CA ILE A 102 -45.72 -24.24 5.38
C ILE A 102 -46.20 -23.18 4.37
N LEU A 103 -46.68 -23.62 3.21
CA LEU A 103 -47.27 -22.81 2.13
C LEU A 103 -48.53 -22.04 2.55
N SER A 104 -49.13 -22.33 3.70
CA SER A 104 -50.30 -21.61 4.25
C SER A 104 -49.94 -20.36 5.06
N ARG A 105 -48.67 -20.17 5.44
CA ARG A 105 -48.19 -19.07 6.29
C ARG A 105 -47.07 -18.25 5.63
N VAL A 106 -47.17 -18.00 4.33
CA VAL A 106 -46.12 -17.29 3.57
C VAL A 106 -46.05 -15.82 3.97
N LEU A 107 -44.84 -15.36 4.30
CA LEU A 107 -44.54 -13.96 4.59
C LEU A 107 -43.91 -13.32 3.37
N SER A 108 -44.61 -12.36 2.75
CA SER A 108 -44.13 -11.58 1.59
C SER A 108 -43.31 -10.35 1.98
N THR A 109 -42.74 -10.35 3.18
CA THR A 109 -41.94 -9.25 3.71
C THR A 109 -40.45 -9.44 3.43
N ILE A 110 -39.75 -8.36 3.10
CA ILE A 110 -38.29 -8.31 2.93
C ILE A 110 -37.68 -7.45 4.02
N ARG A 111 -36.53 -7.90 4.55
CA ARG A 111 -35.76 -7.17 5.56
C ARG A 111 -34.66 -6.35 4.90
N PHE A 112 -34.67 -5.04 5.16
CA PHE A 112 -33.59 -4.12 4.84
C PHE A 112 -32.71 -3.92 6.09
N GLY A 113 -31.82 -4.89 6.31
CA GLY A 113 -31.08 -5.05 7.58
C GLY A 113 -30.24 -3.84 7.97
N GLN A 114 -29.70 -3.07 7.02
CA GLN A 114 -28.93 -1.86 7.31
C GLN A 114 -29.81 -0.71 7.81
N LEU A 115 -31.04 -0.61 7.29
CA LEU A 115 -32.00 0.42 7.68
C LEU A 115 -32.90 0.00 8.83
N GLY A 116 -32.89 -1.28 9.21
CA GLY A 116 -33.82 -1.85 10.19
C GLY A 116 -35.29 -1.86 9.72
N ILE A 117 -35.53 -1.72 8.43
CA ILE A 117 -36.88 -1.61 7.85
C ILE A 117 -37.36 -3.00 7.41
N LEU A 118 -38.58 -3.36 7.81
CA LEU A 118 -39.31 -4.50 7.26
C LEU A 118 -40.41 -3.98 6.34
N LEU A 119 -40.45 -4.47 5.10
CA LEU A 119 -41.33 -3.96 4.05
C LEU A 119 -42.08 -5.10 3.38
N ARG A 120 -43.39 -4.93 3.14
CA ARG A 120 -44.19 -5.91 2.39
C ARG A 120 -43.97 -5.68 0.89
N SER A 121 -43.33 -6.62 0.22
CA SER A 121 -43.03 -6.51 -1.21
C SER A 121 -44.21 -6.96 -2.05
N GLU A 122 -44.64 -6.12 -2.99
CA GLU A 122 -45.70 -6.46 -3.94
C GLU A 122 -45.28 -7.63 -4.84
N TRP A 123 -44.01 -7.65 -5.26
CA TRP A 123 -43.45 -8.75 -6.05
C TRP A 123 -43.59 -10.11 -5.35
N LEU A 124 -43.19 -10.18 -4.07
CA LEU A 124 -43.30 -11.41 -3.28
C LEU A 124 -44.76 -11.75 -2.99
N SER A 125 -45.60 -10.75 -2.73
CA SER A 125 -47.03 -10.97 -2.45
C SER A 125 -47.73 -11.65 -3.64
N MET A 126 -47.35 -11.31 -4.87
CA MET A 126 -47.91 -11.91 -6.08
C MET A 126 -47.32 -13.28 -6.44
N HIS A 127 -46.00 -13.48 -6.27
CA HIS A 127 -45.29 -14.61 -6.88
C HIS A 127 -44.70 -15.63 -5.90
N LEU A 128 -44.46 -15.28 -4.64
CA LEU A 128 -43.67 -16.13 -3.73
C LEU A 128 -44.36 -17.46 -3.43
N GLN A 129 -45.61 -17.40 -2.99
CA GLN A 129 -46.38 -18.58 -2.60
C GLN A 129 -46.64 -19.51 -3.81
N ALA A 130 -46.98 -18.95 -4.96
CA ALA A 130 -47.16 -19.70 -6.19
C ALA A 130 -45.87 -20.37 -6.67
N SER A 131 -44.73 -19.66 -6.62
CA SER A 131 -43.42 -20.21 -7.00
C SER A 131 -42.99 -21.33 -6.06
N ALA A 132 -43.19 -21.18 -4.75
CA ALA A 132 -42.90 -22.20 -3.76
C ALA A 132 -43.78 -23.46 -3.95
N ALA A 133 -45.08 -23.28 -4.15
CA ALA A 133 -46.00 -24.39 -4.40
C ALA A 133 -45.67 -25.12 -5.72
N ALA A 134 -45.39 -24.37 -6.79
CA ALA A 134 -45.04 -24.97 -8.07
C ALA A 134 -43.70 -25.71 -8.04
N CYS A 135 -42.73 -25.19 -7.27
CA CYS A 135 -41.46 -25.87 -7.05
C CYS A 135 -41.64 -27.18 -6.25
N LEU A 136 -42.36 -27.14 -5.13
CA LEU A 136 -42.54 -28.29 -4.25
C LEU A 136 -43.42 -29.38 -4.86
N LEU A 137 -44.58 -29.02 -5.42
CA LEU A 137 -45.61 -29.98 -5.83
C LEU A 137 -45.41 -30.50 -7.25
N TYR A 138 -44.84 -29.67 -8.14
CA TYR A 138 -44.72 -29.99 -9.56
C TYR A 138 -43.27 -30.10 -10.03
N SER A 139 -42.28 -29.95 -9.14
CA SER A 139 -40.85 -29.95 -9.51
C SER A 139 -40.51 -28.99 -10.66
N ASN A 140 -41.24 -27.88 -10.77
CA ASN A 140 -41.05 -26.92 -11.85
C ASN A 140 -39.74 -26.15 -11.61
N GLN A 141 -38.74 -26.43 -12.46
CA GLN A 141 -37.40 -25.84 -12.35
C GLN A 141 -37.43 -24.31 -12.41
N THR A 142 -38.23 -23.71 -13.30
CA THR A 142 -38.30 -22.25 -13.44
C THR A 142 -38.88 -21.62 -12.16
N ALA A 143 -39.91 -22.25 -11.57
CA ALA A 143 -40.47 -21.81 -10.30
C ALA A 143 -39.49 -21.97 -9.13
N CYS A 144 -38.70 -23.04 -9.10
CA CYS A 144 -37.64 -23.22 -8.12
C CYS A 144 -36.52 -22.18 -8.26
N GLN A 145 -36.15 -21.82 -9.50
CA GLN A 145 -35.21 -20.73 -9.77
C GLN A 145 -35.76 -19.37 -9.33
N ALA A 146 -37.05 -19.10 -9.58
CA ALA A 146 -37.72 -17.88 -9.15
C ALA A 146 -37.75 -17.76 -7.61
N LEU A 147 -38.11 -18.84 -6.91
CA LEU A 147 -38.06 -18.90 -5.45
C LEU A 147 -36.63 -18.66 -4.94
N GLY A 148 -35.64 -19.28 -5.59
CA GLY A 148 -34.23 -19.05 -5.25
C GLY A 148 -33.83 -17.59 -5.39
N ASN A 149 -34.21 -16.94 -6.50
CA ASN A 149 -33.96 -15.52 -6.74
C ASN A 149 -34.60 -14.63 -5.67
N MET A 150 -35.83 -14.92 -5.25
CA MET A 150 -36.48 -14.20 -4.13
C MET A 150 -35.73 -14.38 -2.81
N CYS A 151 -35.13 -15.56 -2.56
CA CYS A 151 -34.26 -15.75 -1.39
C CYS A 151 -32.96 -14.94 -1.50
N VAL A 152 -32.35 -14.87 -2.69
CA VAL A 152 -31.17 -14.02 -2.93
C VAL A 152 -31.52 -12.54 -2.66
N MET A 153 -32.69 -12.06 -3.09
CA MET A 153 -33.18 -10.69 -2.78
C MET A 153 -33.29 -10.45 -1.27
N ASN A 154 -33.61 -11.48 -0.48
CA ASN A 154 -33.59 -11.45 0.98
C ASN A 154 -32.21 -11.74 1.60
N MET A 155 -31.12 -11.46 0.86
CA MET A 155 -29.72 -11.61 1.29
C MET A 155 -29.31 -13.01 1.72
N HIS A 156 -30.01 -14.05 1.24
CA HIS A 156 -29.84 -15.42 1.72
C HIS A 156 -30.06 -15.58 3.23
N SER A 157 -30.79 -14.63 3.85
CA SER A 157 -31.02 -14.59 5.29
C SER A 157 -31.67 -15.88 5.75
N THR A 158 -31.16 -16.42 6.85
CA THR A 158 -31.63 -17.67 7.43
C THR A 158 -32.22 -17.41 8.80
N SER A 159 -33.52 -17.64 8.92
CA SER A 159 -34.23 -17.72 10.20
C SER A 159 -35.11 -18.98 10.21
N PRO A 160 -34.82 -19.99 11.05
CA PRO A 160 -35.51 -21.28 11.00
C PRO A 160 -37.00 -21.23 11.38
N GLN A 161 -37.50 -20.11 11.89
CA GLN A 161 -38.89 -19.96 12.36
C GLN A 161 -39.79 -19.14 11.43
N ILE A 162 -39.25 -18.59 10.33
CA ILE A 162 -39.97 -17.63 9.46
C ILE A 162 -40.23 -18.27 8.09
N ALA A 163 -41.48 -18.28 7.64
CA ALA A 163 -41.88 -18.74 6.32
C ALA A 163 -41.74 -17.62 5.26
N ASP A 164 -40.57 -16.99 5.22
CA ASP A 164 -40.17 -16.04 4.19
C ASP A 164 -39.59 -16.76 2.95
N ALA A 165 -39.08 -16.01 1.96
CA ALA A 165 -38.56 -16.60 0.74
C ALA A 165 -37.43 -17.61 0.96
N CYS A 166 -36.52 -17.35 1.90
CA CYS A 166 -35.40 -18.25 2.20
C CYS A 166 -35.81 -19.43 3.09
N GLY A 167 -36.73 -19.21 4.04
CA GLY A 167 -37.33 -20.28 4.84
C GLY A 167 -38.07 -21.29 3.97
N LEU A 168 -38.88 -20.82 3.01
CA LEU A 168 -39.56 -21.66 2.02
C LEU A 168 -38.56 -22.41 1.12
N PHE A 169 -37.53 -21.72 0.63
CA PHE A 169 -36.48 -22.34 -0.17
C PHE A 169 -35.79 -23.48 0.59
N ARG A 170 -35.37 -23.24 1.84
CA ARG A 170 -34.74 -24.26 2.69
C ARG A 170 -35.67 -25.43 3.00
N TYR A 171 -36.95 -25.16 3.28
CA TYR A 171 -37.95 -26.21 3.49
C TYR A 171 -38.09 -27.12 2.26
N ILE A 172 -38.10 -26.56 1.04
CA ILE A 172 -38.17 -27.36 -0.17
C ILE A 172 -36.86 -28.11 -0.41
N TYR A 173 -35.72 -27.46 -0.18
CA TYR A 173 -34.39 -28.07 -0.31
C TYR A 173 -34.22 -29.30 0.60
N THR A 174 -34.69 -29.25 1.85
CA THR A 174 -34.64 -30.41 2.77
C THR A 174 -35.62 -31.51 2.37
N ASN A 175 -36.85 -31.16 1.97
CA ASN A 175 -37.86 -32.15 1.56
C ASN A 175 -37.55 -32.83 0.21
N THR A 176 -36.71 -32.22 -0.62
CA THR A 176 -36.28 -32.80 -1.91
C THR A 176 -35.00 -33.64 -1.79
N ALA A 177 -34.47 -33.86 -0.59
CA ALA A 177 -33.24 -34.63 -0.38
C ALA A 177 -33.29 -36.06 -0.97
N ALA A 178 -34.48 -36.69 -0.98
CA ALA A 178 -34.69 -38.02 -1.56
C ALA A 178 -34.58 -38.06 -3.10
N LEU A 179 -34.67 -36.92 -3.79
CA LEU A 179 -34.58 -36.83 -5.25
C LEU A 179 -33.13 -36.86 -5.79
N GLY A 180 -32.14 -36.99 -4.89
CA GLY A 180 -30.73 -37.07 -5.25
C GLY A 180 -30.04 -35.72 -5.42
N VAL A 181 -28.83 -35.77 -5.97
CA VAL A 181 -27.94 -34.62 -6.18
C VAL A 181 -27.46 -34.54 -7.62
N VAL A 182 -27.16 -33.34 -8.09
CA VAL A 182 -26.72 -33.04 -9.45
C VAL A 182 -25.18 -33.03 -9.49
N HIS A 183 -24.59 -33.70 -10.50
CA HIS A 183 -23.15 -33.77 -10.73
C HIS A 183 -22.31 -34.17 -9.49
N SER A 184 -22.85 -35.03 -8.62
CA SER A 184 -22.20 -35.45 -7.36
C SER A 184 -21.86 -34.31 -6.40
N ILE A 185 -22.49 -33.15 -6.55
CA ILE A 185 -22.35 -32.00 -5.64
C ILE A 185 -23.41 -32.11 -4.56
N THR A 186 -22.99 -32.38 -3.32
CA THR A 186 -23.89 -32.62 -2.18
C THR A 186 -24.89 -31.49 -1.92
N PHE A 187 -24.53 -30.27 -2.27
CA PHE A 187 -25.31 -29.05 -2.05
C PHE A 187 -26.23 -28.68 -3.23
N TRP A 188 -26.22 -29.46 -4.31
CA TRP A 188 -27.03 -29.22 -5.49
C TRP A 188 -28.08 -30.31 -5.64
N ARG A 189 -29.30 -30.02 -5.17
CA ARG A 189 -30.44 -30.95 -5.28
C ARG A 189 -31.06 -30.93 -6.67
N THR A 190 -31.61 -32.07 -7.07
CA THR A 190 -32.36 -32.18 -8.32
C THR A 190 -33.54 -31.20 -8.31
N ASN A 191 -33.72 -30.45 -9.42
CA ASN A 191 -34.77 -29.44 -9.64
C ASN A 191 -34.70 -28.16 -8.78
N VAL A 192 -33.77 -28.04 -7.83
CA VAL A 192 -33.60 -26.84 -6.99
C VAL A 192 -32.27 -26.15 -7.32
N PRO A 193 -32.21 -24.82 -7.44
CA PRO A 193 -30.93 -24.13 -7.69
C PRO A 193 -29.95 -24.32 -6.53
N TRP A 194 -28.66 -24.39 -6.85
CA TRP A 194 -27.61 -24.41 -5.85
C TRP A 194 -27.29 -22.98 -5.38
N LEU A 195 -27.74 -22.62 -4.17
CA LEU A 195 -27.53 -21.29 -3.58
C LEU A 195 -26.50 -21.26 -2.45
N TYR A 196 -26.38 -22.36 -1.69
CA TYR A 196 -25.56 -22.45 -0.48
C TYR A 196 -24.51 -23.54 -0.62
N TYR A 197 -23.30 -23.32 -0.09
CA TYR A 197 -22.29 -24.37 0.03
C TYR A 197 -22.44 -25.18 1.33
N ASP A 198 -23.27 -24.71 2.28
CA ASP A 198 -23.57 -25.44 3.52
C ASP A 198 -24.87 -24.93 4.16
N ASP A 199 -25.46 -25.76 5.03
CA ASP A 199 -26.63 -25.46 5.84
C ASP A 199 -26.25 -24.80 7.18
N GLN A 200 -25.00 -24.98 7.62
CA GLN A 200 -24.40 -24.48 8.87
C GLN A 200 -23.05 -23.77 8.64
N PRO A 201 -22.58 -22.93 9.58
CA PRO A 201 -21.22 -22.39 9.53
C PRO A 201 -20.18 -23.49 9.79
N GLY A 202 -19.02 -23.42 9.12
CA GLY A 202 -17.87 -24.31 9.39
C GLY A 202 -17.19 -24.89 8.15
N LEU A 203 -17.89 -24.95 7.01
CA LEU A 203 -17.36 -25.60 5.79
C LEU A 203 -16.64 -24.63 4.84
N ALA A 204 -16.72 -23.32 5.07
CA ALA A 204 -16.11 -22.31 4.20
C ALA A 204 -14.62 -22.53 4.00
N ALA A 205 -13.87 -22.86 5.07
CA ALA A 205 -12.44 -23.16 4.97
C ALA A 205 -12.18 -24.32 4.00
N ARG A 206 -12.95 -25.40 4.09
CA ARG A 206 -12.81 -26.56 3.21
C ARG A 206 -13.12 -26.21 1.75
N VAL A 207 -14.16 -25.43 1.49
CA VAL A 207 -14.51 -25.00 0.11
C VAL A 207 -13.39 -24.16 -0.50
N LEU A 208 -12.75 -23.30 0.30
CA LEU A 208 -11.73 -22.37 -0.18
C LEU A 208 -10.33 -22.98 -0.26
N THR A 209 -9.99 -23.97 0.57
CA THR A 209 -8.60 -24.47 0.65
C THR A 209 -8.42 -25.95 0.35
N ALA A 210 -9.48 -26.77 0.33
CA ALA A 210 -9.30 -28.22 0.18
C ALA A 210 -8.87 -28.65 -1.23
N PHE A 211 -9.29 -27.91 -2.26
CA PHE A 211 -9.03 -28.28 -3.65
C PHE A 211 -8.43 -27.09 -4.41
N PRO A 212 -7.13 -27.15 -4.75
CA PRO A 212 -6.51 -26.20 -5.65
C PRO A 212 -7.22 -26.15 -7.01
N PHE A 213 -7.19 -24.98 -7.64
CA PHE A 213 -7.70 -24.81 -8.98
C PHE A 213 -6.89 -25.65 -9.99
N PRO A 214 -7.52 -26.39 -10.91
CA PRO A 214 -6.80 -27.35 -11.78
C PRO A 214 -5.81 -26.74 -12.78
N GLU A 215 -5.94 -25.45 -13.10
CA GLU A 215 -5.11 -24.76 -14.09
C GLU A 215 -4.06 -23.86 -13.44
N ASN A 216 -2.89 -23.77 -14.07
CA ASN A 216 -1.79 -22.93 -13.63
C ASN A 216 -1.75 -21.63 -14.44
N PHE A 217 -1.47 -20.52 -13.74
CA PHE A 217 -1.41 -19.19 -14.34
C PHE A 217 0.02 -18.63 -14.38
N SER A 218 0.28 -17.75 -15.34
CA SER A 218 1.59 -17.13 -15.55
C SER A 218 1.44 -15.65 -15.91
N PHE A 219 2.43 -14.83 -15.56
CA PHE A 219 2.47 -13.41 -15.93
C PHE A 219 2.92 -13.15 -17.37
N LYS A 220 3.77 -14.01 -17.94
CA LYS A 220 4.44 -13.77 -19.24
C LYS A 220 4.33 -14.93 -20.23
N ALA A 221 3.75 -16.06 -19.82
CA ALA A 221 3.61 -17.27 -20.64
C ALA A 221 2.15 -17.51 -21.03
N ARG A 222 1.75 -18.77 -21.22
CA ARG A 222 0.34 -19.14 -21.46
C ARG A 222 -0.50 -18.87 -20.20
N ASN A 223 -1.79 -18.59 -20.40
CA ASN A 223 -2.77 -18.33 -19.32
C ASN A 223 -2.46 -17.08 -18.49
N THR A 224 -2.35 -15.92 -19.16
CA THR A 224 -2.18 -14.62 -18.51
C THR A 224 -3.50 -14.03 -17.99
N ASN A 225 -4.64 -14.56 -18.40
CA ASN A 225 -5.96 -14.03 -18.06
C ASN A 225 -6.81 -15.12 -17.41
N ILE A 226 -7.57 -14.76 -16.38
CA ILE A 226 -8.58 -15.63 -15.80
C ILE A 226 -9.89 -15.42 -16.56
N LYS A 227 -10.46 -16.50 -17.11
CA LYS A 227 -11.70 -16.44 -17.91
C LYS A 227 -12.93 -16.61 -17.02
N PHE A 228 -13.49 -15.50 -16.55
CA PHE A 228 -14.75 -15.54 -15.80
C PHE A 228 -15.97 -15.59 -16.72
N LEU A 229 -16.93 -16.44 -16.35
CA LEU A 229 -18.23 -16.62 -16.99
C LEU A 229 -19.33 -16.45 -15.95
N ALA A 230 -20.50 -15.98 -16.37
CA ALA A 230 -21.70 -15.95 -15.56
C ALA A 230 -22.89 -16.60 -16.28
N ALA A 231 -23.67 -17.38 -15.54
CA ALA A 231 -25.00 -17.82 -15.93
C ALA A 231 -26.03 -16.80 -15.44
N LEU A 232 -26.83 -16.25 -16.36
CA LEU A 232 -27.78 -15.19 -16.06
C LEU A 232 -29.19 -15.73 -15.93
N TYR A 233 -29.94 -15.23 -14.95
CA TYR A 233 -31.35 -15.55 -14.73
C TYR A 233 -32.16 -14.27 -14.54
N ASP A 234 -33.37 -14.23 -15.08
CA ASP A 234 -34.33 -13.17 -14.78
C ASP A 234 -34.99 -13.38 -13.41
N VAL A 235 -35.74 -12.37 -12.93
CA VAL A 235 -36.44 -12.45 -11.64
C VAL A 235 -37.49 -13.57 -11.58
N ARG A 236 -37.97 -14.05 -12.73
CA ARG A 236 -38.98 -15.11 -12.86
C ARG A 236 -38.34 -16.50 -12.94
N GLY A 237 -37.01 -16.60 -12.83
CA GLY A 237 -36.27 -17.85 -12.83
C GLY A 237 -35.91 -18.40 -14.22
N LYS A 238 -36.17 -17.65 -15.29
CA LYS A 238 -35.80 -18.06 -16.65
C LYS A 238 -34.30 -17.86 -16.87
N PHE A 239 -33.65 -18.88 -17.42
CA PHE A 239 -32.26 -18.78 -17.84
C PHE A 239 -32.13 -17.91 -19.09
N LEU A 240 -31.28 -16.87 -19.01
CA LEU A 240 -31.04 -15.91 -20.09
C LEU A 240 -29.86 -16.31 -20.97
N GLY A 241 -28.89 -17.05 -20.44
CA GLY A 241 -27.72 -17.50 -21.17
C GLY A 241 -26.41 -17.35 -20.39
N TRP A 242 -25.34 -17.89 -20.98
CA TRP A 242 -23.97 -17.71 -20.50
C TRP A 242 -23.37 -16.43 -21.08
N ARG A 243 -22.69 -15.63 -20.25
CA ARG A 243 -21.94 -14.44 -20.69
C ARG A 243 -20.56 -14.39 -20.05
N SER A 244 -19.60 -13.84 -20.78
CA SER A 244 -18.30 -13.49 -20.21
C SER A 244 -18.42 -12.24 -19.34
N LEU A 245 -17.60 -12.16 -18.30
CA LEU A 245 -17.50 -10.93 -17.49
C LEU A 245 -16.70 -9.82 -18.18
N ASN A 246 -15.97 -10.14 -19.24
CA ASN A 246 -15.30 -9.15 -20.08
C ASN A 246 -16.29 -8.11 -20.63
N GLY A 247 -15.85 -6.88 -20.78
CA GLY A 247 -16.67 -5.75 -21.21
C GLY A 247 -17.48 -5.08 -20.10
N GLY A 248 -17.25 -5.44 -18.83
CA GLY A 248 -17.84 -4.72 -17.69
C GLY A 248 -19.16 -5.26 -17.16
N LEU A 249 -19.42 -6.57 -17.22
CA LEU A 249 -20.74 -7.10 -16.86
C LEU A 249 -21.10 -6.91 -15.37
N LEU A 250 -20.11 -6.97 -14.46
CA LEU A 250 -20.31 -6.76 -13.02
C LEU A 250 -19.90 -5.35 -12.57
N GLN A 251 -19.09 -4.66 -13.37
CA GLN A 251 -18.61 -3.30 -13.09
C GLN A 251 -19.72 -2.29 -13.38
N LEU A 252 -20.37 -1.78 -12.32
CA LEU A 252 -21.38 -0.71 -12.45
C LEU A 252 -20.79 0.62 -12.96
N CYS A 253 -19.50 0.85 -12.73
CA CYS A 253 -18.81 2.04 -13.18
C CYS A 253 -18.47 1.95 -14.68
N PRO A 254 -18.95 2.89 -15.52
CA PRO A 254 -18.64 2.88 -16.95
C PRO A 254 -17.17 3.24 -17.20
N ASP A 255 -16.51 2.48 -18.08
CA ASP A 255 -15.18 2.78 -18.61
C ASP A 255 -15.00 2.09 -19.98
N ILE A 256 -13.83 2.22 -20.60
CA ILE A 256 -13.46 1.58 -21.86
C ILE A 256 -13.27 0.07 -21.61
N ALA A 257 -13.74 -0.77 -22.53
CA ALA A 257 -13.64 -2.24 -22.43
C ALA A 257 -12.21 -2.73 -22.10
N LYS A 258 -11.18 -2.14 -22.71
CA LYS A 258 -9.76 -2.47 -22.41
C LYS A 258 -9.38 -2.26 -20.94
N ARG A 259 -9.91 -1.21 -20.30
CA ARG A 259 -9.66 -0.92 -18.88
C ARG A 259 -10.46 -1.83 -17.97
N LEU A 260 -11.74 -2.06 -18.30
CA LEU A 260 -12.61 -2.98 -17.56
C LEU A 260 -12.05 -4.41 -17.58
N ASP A 261 -11.52 -4.84 -18.73
CA ASP A 261 -10.93 -6.17 -18.92
C ASP A 261 -9.58 -6.35 -18.19
N ALA A 262 -8.91 -5.24 -17.81
CA ALA A 262 -7.69 -5.30 -17.01
C ALA A 262 -7.92 -5.97 -15.65
N ALA A 263 -9.15 -5.97 -15.15
CA ALA A 263 -9.56 -6.69 -13.93
C ALA A 263 -9.29 -8.20 -13.99
N PHE A 264 -9.28 -8.78 -15.19
CA PHE A 264 -9.14 -10.22 -15.39
C PHE A 264 -7.75 -10.65 -15.84
N ILE A 265 -6.80 -9.70 -15.92
CA ILE A 265 -5.38 -9.97 -16.16
C ILE A 265 -4.77 -10.50 -14.87
N PHE A 266 -4.22 -11.71 -14.92
CA PHE A 266 -3.65 -12.40 -13.77
C PHE A 266 -2.48 -11.62 -13.17
N GLY A 267 -2.51 -11.40 -11.84
CA GLY A 267 -1.53 -10.63 -11.08
C GLY A 267 -1.71 -9.11 -11.11
N THR A 268 -2.68 -8.58 -11.84
CA THR A 268 -2.97 -7.14 -11.87
C THR A 268 -3.97 -6.78 -10.78
N THR A 269 -3.56 -6.02 -9.78
CA THR A 269 -4.50 -5.48 -8.78
C THR A 269 -5.40 -4.45 -9.47
N TYR A 270 -6.71 -4.71 -9.49
CA TYR A 270 -7.69 -3.82 -10.10
C TYR A 270 -8.55 -3.17 -9.02
N GLU A 271 -8.78 -1.87 -9.18
CA GLU A 271 -9.62 -1.07 -8.32
C GLU A 271 -10.31 0.01 -9.16
N GLN A 272 -11.64 0.05 -9.08
CA GLN A 272 -12.49 1.03 -9.72
C GLN A 272 -13.51 1.52 -8.70
N LYS A 273 -13.64 2.85 -8.57
CA LYS A 273 -14.56 3.53 -7.66
C LYS A 273 -15.25 4.66 -8.41
N CYS A 274 -16.57 4.75 -8.30
CA CYS A 274 -17.35 5.85 -8.86
C CYS A 274 -18.63 6.09 -8.05
N GLU A 275 -19.32 7.19 -8.34
CA GLU A 275 -20.62 7.51 -7.77
C GLU A 275 -21.70 7.34 -8.83
N MET A 276 -22.75 6.61 -8.50
CA MET A 276 -23.86 6.29 -9.41
C MET A 276 -25.13 7.02 -8.96
N SER A 277 -25.80 7.69 -9.90
CA SER A 277 -27.14 8.27 -9.66
C SER A 277 -28.19 7.17 -9.55
N ILE A 278 -29.06 7.26 -8.53
CA ILE A 278 -30.18 6.32 -8.33
C ILE A 278 -31.12 6.32 -9.54
N SER A 279 -31.42 7.50 -10.09
CA SER A 279 -32.28 7.63 -11.29
C SER A 279 -31.73 6.81 -12.47
N LYS A 280 -30.41 6.83 -12.68
CA LYS A 280 -29.75 6.06 -13.74
C LYS A 280 -29.82 4.55 -13.46
N LEU A 281 -29.51 4.13 -12.23
CA LEU A 281 -29.56 2.71 -11.86
C LEU A 281 -30.96 2.11 -12.05
N LEU A 282 -32.01 2.85 -11.70
CA LEU A 282 -33.40 2.43 -11.88
C LEU A 282 -33.82 2.36 -13.36
N ARG A 283 -33.32 3.27 -14.21
CA ARG A 283 -33.58 3.24 -15.66
C ARG A 283 -32.85 2.09 -16.35
N ASP A 284 -31.59 1.89 -16.01
CA ASP A 284 -30.73 0.88 -16.63
C ASP A 284 -31.07 -0.54 -16.13
N ASN A 285 -31.64 -0.68 -14.92
CA ASN A 285 -31.98 -1.96 -14.28
C ASN A 285 -33.45 -1.98 -13.78
N PRO A 286 -34.45 -2.05 -14.69
CA PRO A 286 -35.86 -2.03 -14.33
C PRO A 286 -36.31 -3.30 -13.58
N GLU A 287 -35.69 -4.44 -13.87
CA GLU A 287 -35.85 -5.71 -13.15
C GLU A 287 -34.45 -6.25 -12.78
N PRO A 288 -34.31 -6.93 -11.62
CA PRO A 288 -33.04 -7.51 -11.20
C PRO A 288 -32.66 -8.71 -12.08
N VAL A 289 -31.38 -8.75 -12.45
CA VAL A 289 -30.74 -9.91 -13.09
C VAL A 289 -29.85 -10.61 -12.07
N PHE A 290 -29.91 -11.94 -12.08
CA PHE A 290 -29.15 -12.77 -11.15
C PHE A 290 -28.01 -13.49 -11.87
N PHE A 291 -26.86 -13.61 -11.20
CA PHE A 291 -25.63 -14.15 -11.75
C PHE A 291 -25.10 -15.29 -10.88
N ASP A 292 -24.88 -16.45 -11.49
CA ASP A 292 -24.02 -17.49 -10.93
C ASP A 292 -22.66 -17.41 -11.63
N VAL A 293 -21.58 -17.15 -10.89
CA VAL A 293 -20.24 -16.87 -11.45
C VAL A 293 -19.37 -18.12 -11.45
N TYR A 294 -18.58 -18.28 -12.50
CA TYR A 294 -17.68 -19.41 -12.74
C TYR A 294 -16.36 -18.96 -13.34
N VAL A 295 -15.33 -19.79 -13.18
CA VAL A 295 -14.07 -19.70 -13.93
C VAL A 295 -14.01 -20.82 -14.93
N ALA A 296 -13.76 -20.50 -16.20
CA ALA A 296 -13.55 -21.50 -17.24
C ALA A 296 -12.09 -21.95 -17.29
N TYR A 297 -11.86 -23.25 -17.43
CA TYR A 297 -10.53 -23.85 -17.58
C TYR A 297 -10.52 -24.97 -18.62
N GLY A 298 -9.36 -25.26 -19.19
CA GLY A 298 -9.17 -26.38 -20.11
C GLY A 298 -9.11 -27.72 -19.36
N GLY A 299 -10.00 -28.65 -19.65
CA GLY A 299 -9.92 -30.03 -19.18
C GLY A 299 -8.83 -30.83 -19.91
N SER A 300 -8.43 -31.97 -19.33
CA SER A 300 -7.45 -32.90 -19.91
C SER A 300 -7.85 -33.41 -21.30
N ASP A 301 -9.16 -33.46 -21.56
CA ASP A 301 -9.76 -34.09 -22.75
C ASP A 301 -10.01 -33.06 -23.88
N GLY A 302 -9.49 -31.84 -23.73
CA GLY A 302 -9.72 -30.72 -24.66
C GLY A 302 -11.10 -30.06 -24.52
N GLN A 303 -11.95 -30.54 -23.61
CA GLN A 303 -13.23 -29.90 -23.29
C GLN A 303 -13.05 -28.71 -22.34
N GLN A 304 -13.88 -27.68 -22.50
CA GLN A 304 -13.89 -26.52 -21.62
C GLN A 304 -14.75 -26.82 -20.38
N ASN A 305 -14.10 -26.86 -19.22
CA ASN A 305 -14.75 -27.06 -17.93
C ASN A 305 -15.00 -25.72 -17.25
N ILE A 306 -15.94 -25.71 -16.30
CA ILE A 306 -16.27 -24.54 -15.49
C ILE A 306 -16.18 -24.89 -14.01
N TRP A 307 -15.63 -23.97 -13.22
CA TRP A 307 -15.50 -24.09 -11.78
C TRP A 307 -16.34 -23.01 -11.10
N PRO A 308 -17.23 -23.34 -10.15
CA PRO A 308 -18.08 -22.36 -9.49
C PRO A 308 -17.27 -21.45 -8.55
N VAL A 309 -17.56 -20.15 -8.59
CA VAL A 309 -16.94 -19.14 -7.72
C VAL A 309 -17.82 -18.97 -6.47
N PRO A 310 -17.35 -19.34 -5.27
CA PRO A 310 -18.08 -19.08 -4.03
C PRO A 310 -18.20 -17.58 -3.75
N VAL A 311 -19.31 -17.20 -3.10
CA VAL A 311 -19.65 -15.83 -2.76
C VAL A 311 -19.72 -15.65 -1.25
N LEU A 312 -18.99 -14.67 -0.70
CA LEU A 312 -19.12 -14.19 0.66
C LEU A 312 -20.00 -12.94 0.67
N ASN A 313 -21.30 -13.11 0.96
CA ASN A 313 -22.23 -12.00 1.12
C ASN A 313 -22.11 -11.40 2.53
N LEU A 314 -21.59 -10.18 2.64
CA LEU A 314 -21.39 -9.50 3.93
C LEU A 314 -22.71 -9.14 4.62
N ASN A 315 -23.80 -9.02 3.86
CA ASN A 315 -25.14 -8.69 4.37
C ASN A 315 -25.96 -9.93 4.77
N LEU A 316 -25.38 -11.14 4.65
CA LEU A 316 -26.06 -12.37 5.06
C LEU A 316 -26.24 -12.39 6.58
N GLN A 317 -27.48 -12.65 7.02
CA GLN A 317 -27.84 -12.81 8.42
C GLN A 317 -28.24 -14.26 8.71
N HIS A 318 -27.68 -14.84 9.76
CA HIS A 318 -28.08 -16.13 10.31
C HIS A 318 -28.52 -15.91 11.76
N ASN A 319 -29.75 -16.27 12.10
CA ASN A 319 -30.35 -16.00 13.42
C ASN A 319 -30.19 -14.52 13.86
N ASP A 320 -30.51 -13.59 12.94
CA ASP A 320 -30.41 -12.14 13.14
C ASP A 320 -29.00 -11.57 13.39
N GLN A 321 -27.94 -12.37 13.23
CA GLN A 321 -26.55 -11.92 13.33
C GLN A 321 -25.85 -11.97 11.96
N PHE A 322 -25.03 -10.95 11.67
CA PHE A 322 -24.20 -10.92 10.48
C PHE A 322 -23.00 -11.86 10.64
N THR A 323 -23.05 -13.04 10.02
CA THR A 323 -22.02 -14.09 10.21
C THR A 323 -20.75 -13.85 9.39
N ASN A 324 -20.85 -13.09 8.30
CA ASN A 324 -19.78 -12.96 7.30
C ASN A 324 -18.88 -11.71 7.49
N ILE A 325 -19.00 -10.99 8.62
CA ILE A 325 -18.21 -9.76 8.90
C ILE A 325 -16.89 -10.08 9.63
N GLY A 326 -16.82 -11.16 10.41
CA GLY A 326 -15.63 -11.49 11.20
C GLY A 326 -14.49 -12.11 10.38
N ASN A 327 -13.26 -12.06 10.90
CA ASN A 327 -12.07 -12.65 10.22
C ASN A 327 -11.98 -14.18 10.36
N ASN A 328 -12.85 -14.80 11.16
CA ASN A 328 -12.82 -16.24 11.36
C ASN A 328 -13.56 -16.95 10.22
N ILE A 329 -12.79 -17.55 9.31
CA ILE A 329 -13.28 -18.29 8.14
C ILE A 329 -14.29 -19.38 8.53
N ASN A 330 -14.15 -19.98 9.72
CA ASN A 330 -15.05 -21.05 10.17
C ASN A 330 -16.47 -20.55 10.47
N ASN A 331 -16.67 -19.25 10.67
CA ASN A 331 -17.99 -18.68 10.91
C ASN A 331 -18.70 -18.31 9.60
N TRP A 332 -18.01 -18.36 8.46
CA TRP A 332 -18.55 -17.91 7.19
C TRP A 332 -19.53 -18.91 6.57
N ILE A 333 -20.56 -18.35 5.95
CA ILE A 333 -21.52 -19.08 5.11
C ILE A 333 -21.36 -18.57 3.69
N LEU A 334 -20.89 -19.46 2.80
CA LEU A 334 -20.67 -19.17 1.39
C LEU A 334 -21.94 -19.44 0.58
N THR A 335 -22.26 -18.51 -0.31
CA THR A 335 -23.37 -18.59 -1.25
C THR A 335 -22.83 -18.61 -2.69
N ARG A 336 -23.71 -18.55 -3.69
CA ARG A 336 -23.32 -18.63 -5.11
C ARG A 336 -23.92 -17.53 -5.98
N ARG A 337 -25.21 -17.26 -5.81
CA ARG A 337 -25.96 -16.35 -6.67
C ARG A 337 -25.92 -14.92 -6.15
N ILE A 338 -25.73 -13.96 -7.06
CA ILE A 338 -25.74 -12.53 -6.73
C ILE A 338 -26.66 -11.76 -7.68
N PHE A 339 -26.94 -10.50 -7.35
CA PHE A 339 -27.51 -9.51 -8.27
C PHE A 339 -26.79 -8.18 -8.07
N LEU A 340 -26.93 -7.25 -9.00
CA LEU A 340 -26.29 -5.93 -8.90
C LEU A 340 -27.22 -4.85 -8.34
N VAL A 341 -28.46 -4.80 -8.83
CA VAL A 341 -29.47 -3.81 -8.42
C VAL A 341 -30.81 -4.51 -8.26
N ASP A 342 -31.43 -4.33 -7.10
CA ASP A 342 -32.79 -4.76 -6.83
C ASP A 342 -33.71 -3.55 -6.71
N SER A 343 -34.50 -3.36 -7.77
CA SER A 343 -35.48 -2.30 -7.94
C SER A 343 -36.93 -2.76 -7.74
N LEU A 344 -37.15 -4.04 -7.39
CA LEU A 344 -38.48 -4.65 -7.27
C LEU A 344 -38.87 -4.96 -5.82
N SER A 345 -37.95 -5.46 -4.98
CA SER A 345 -38.29 -5.84 -3.60
C SER A 345 -38.92 -4.70 -2.80
N GLY A 346 -38.42 -3.48 -2.99
CA GLY A 346 -38.84 -2.30 -2.25
C GLY A 346 -40.16 -1.65 -2.69
N ARG A 347 -40.92 -2.26 -3.62
CA ARG A 347 -42.22 -1.75 -4.07
C ARG A 347 -43.34 -2.36 -3.22
N GLU A 348 -44.18 -1.52 -2.59
CA GLU A 348 -45.21 -1.97 -1.63
C GLU A 348 -46.60 -2.17 -2.24
N SER A 349 -47.06 -1.25 -3.11
CA SER A 349 -48.46 -1.19 -3.55
C SER A 349 -48.68 -1.54 -5.03
N THR A 350 -47.73 -1.19 -5.89
CA THR A 350 -47.82 -1.44 -7.33
C THR A 350 -46.45 -1.79 -7.89
N LEU A 351 -46.42 -2.70 -8.86
CA LEU A 351 -45.19 -3.05 -9.57
C LEU A 351 -44.72 -1.91 -10.50
N THR A 352 -45.56 -0.95 -10.85
CA THR A 352 -45.21 0.19 -11.73
C THR A 352 -44.76 1.43 -10.95
N GLY A 353 -45.08 1.53 -9.66
CA GLY A 353 -44.69 2.66 -8.81
C GLY A 353 -43.20 2.72 -8.47
N LEU A 354 -42.74 3.87 -7.99
CA LEU A 354 -41.36 4.02 -7.49
C LEU A 354 -41.13 3.15 -6.24
N PRO A 355 -39.99 2.43 -6.15
CA PRO A 355 -39.66 1.68 -4.95
C PRO A 355 -39.38 2.62 -3.77
N ARG A 356 -39.71 2.20 -2.55
CA ARG A 356 -39.38 2.93 -1.32
C ARG A 356 -37.92 2.73 -0.91
N VAL A 357 -37.39 1.54 -1.16
CA VAL A 357 -35.99 1.18 -0.89
C VAL A 357 -35.43 0.45 -2.11
N VAL A 358 -34.19 0.74 -2.47
CA VAL A 358 -33.43 0.02 -3.49
C VAL A 358 -32.19 -0.56 -2.86
N ARG A 359 -31.86 -1.80 -3.23
CA ARG A 359 -30.66 -2.49 -2.77
C ARG A 359 -29.66 -2.61 -3.91
N ILE A 360 -28.43 -2.17 -3.67
CA ILE A 360 -27.38 -2.06 -4.70
C ILE A 360 -26.14 -2.78 -4.21
N ALA A 361 -25.49 -3.58 -5.06
CA ALA A 361 -24.16 -4.13 -4.81
C ALA A 361 -23.12 -2.99 -4.84
N SER A 362 -22.85 -2.40 -3.69
CA SER A 362 -21.98 -1.23 -3.55
C SER A 362 -20.50 -1.59 -3.56
N LYS A 363 -20.15 -2.82 -3.17
CA LYS A 363 -18.77 -3.30 -3.22
C LYS A 363 -18.72 -4.74 -3.69
N ILE A 364 -17.96 -4.98 -4.76
CA ILE A 364 -17.65 -6.31 -5.26
C ILE A 364 -16.13 -6.46 -5.27
N THR A 365 -15.63 -7.49 -4.60
CA THR A 365 -14.20 -7.81 -4.54
C THR A 365 -13.98 -9.25 -4.94
N ILE A 366 -13.16 -9.51 -5.95
CA ILE A 366 -12.70 -10.87 -6.27
C ILE A 366 -11.33 -11.04 -5.62
N SER A 367 -11.25 -11.91 -4.61
CA SER A 367 -10.01 -12.29 -3.95
C SER A 367 -9.47 -13.58 -4.54
N ILE A 368 -8.20 -13.56 -4.94
CA ILE A 368 -7.48 -14.69 -5.54
C ILE A 368 -6.29 -15.02 -4.67
N SER A 369 -6.33 -16.18 -4.01
CA SER A 369 -5.27 -16.62 -3.11
C SER A 369 -4.33 -17.62 -3.78
N LEU A 370 -3.02 -17.42 -3.67
CA LEU A 370 -2.03 -18.37 -4.16
C LEU A 370 -1.94 -19.60 -3.24
N VAL A 371 -1.78 -20.79 -3.83
CA VAL A 371 -1.43 -21.98 -3.05
C VAL A 371 0.05 -21.92 -2.66
N PRO A 372 0.39 -21.96 -1.36
CA PRO A 372 1.77 -21.92 -0.90
C PRO A 372 2.63 -23.03 -1.52
N GLU A 373 3.94 -22.77 -1.67
CA GLU A 373 4.97 -23.78 -2.02
C GLU A 373 4.84 -24.48 -3.40
N THR A 374 3.84 -24.14 -4.23
CA THR A 374 3.66 -24.78 -5.54
C THR A 374 4.60 -24.25 -6.62
N HIS A 375 5.04 -22.99 -6.52
CA HIS A 375 5.89 -22.26 -7.47
C HIS A 375 5.44 -22.33 -8.95
N ARG A 376 4.17 -22.65 -9.21
CA ARG A 376 3.61 -22.88 -10.55
C ARG A 376 2.47 -21.93 -10.92
N GLY A 377 2.12 -21.00 -10.04
CA GLY A 377 0.97 -20.11 -10.20
C GLY A 377 -0.36 -20.82 -10.00
N THR A 378 -0.38 -21.87 -9.16
CA THR A 378 -1.61 -22.56 -8.75
C THR A 378 -2.33 -21.72 -7.70
N ILE A 379 -3.62 -21.49 -7.91
CA ILE A 379 -4.46 -20.69 -7.01
C ILE A 379 -5.50 -21.57 -6.31
N TYR A 380 -5.99 -21.11 -5.17
CA TYR A 380 -7.25 -21.61 -4.63
C TYR A 380 -8.44 -21.08 -5.47
N PRO A 381 -9.63 -21.70 -5.36
CA PRO A 381 -10.83 -21.18 -6.00
C PRO A 381 -11.03 -19.69 -5.64
N PRO A 382 -11.17 -18.79 -6.63
CA PRO A 382 -11.39 -17.38 -6.35
C PRO A 382 -12.61 -17.18 -5.47
N LEU A 383 -12.53 -16.25 -4.52
CA LEU A 383 -13.64 -15.88 -3.65
C LEU A 383 -14.21 -14.55 -4.09
N MET A 384 -15.52 -14.47 -4.30
CA MET A 384 -16.21 -13.22 -4.57
C MET A 384 -16.83 -12.68 -3.27
N ILE A 385 -16.36 -11.53 -2.81
CA ILE A 385 -16.89 -10.84 -1.63
C ILE A 385 -17.83 -9.73 -2.12
N ILE A 386 -19.06 -9.72 -1.62
CA ILE A 386 -20.07 -8.74 -2.02
C ILE A 386 -20.68 -8.04 -0.81
N GLU A 387 -20.81 -6.72 -0.92
CA GLU A 387 -21.51 -5.85 0.02
C GLU A 387 -22.65 -5.15 -0.73
N TYR A 388 -23.82 -5.18 -0.11
CA TYR A 388 -25.02 -4.49 -0.57
C TYR A 388 -25.30 -3.28 0.33
N THR A 389 -25.74 -2.19 -0.29
CA THR A 389 -26.21 -0.99 0.40
C THR A 389 -27.71 -0.80 0.15
N ASP A 390 -28.45 -0.62 1.24
CA ASP A 390 -29.88 -0.33 1.23
C ASP A 390 -30.09 1.20 1.19
N VAL A 391 -30.77 1.71 0.17
CA VAL A 391 -31.00 3.15 -0.03
C VAL A 391 -32.48 3.46 0.00
N GLN A 392 -32.92 4.25 0.97
CA GLN A 392 -34.28 4.77 1.00
C GLN A 392 -34.44 5.89 -0.02
N ILE A 393 -35.43 5.75 -0.90
CA ILE A 393 -35.70 6.72 -1.96
C ILE A 393 -36.54 7.86 -1.41
N GLN A 394 -36.01 9.07 -1.55
CA GLN A 394 -36.75 10.32 -1.33
C GLN A 394 -36.83 11.12 -2.63
N ASN A 395 -35.68 11.34 -3.27
CA ASN A 395 -35.59 11.99 -4.57
C ASN A 395 -34.52 11.29 -5.43
N PRO A 396 -34.92 10.44 -6.40
CA PRO A 396 -34.01 9.65 -7.23
C PRO A 396 -32.97 10.46 -8.02
N ASP A 397 -33.28 11.71 -8.37
CA ASP A 397 -32.42 12.51 -9.25
C ASP A 397 -31.24 13.13 -8.50
N ASN A 398 -31.42 13.43 -7.21
CA ASN A 398 -30.38 14.05 -6.37
C ASN A 398 -29.61 13.04 -5.50
N GLN A 399 -30.02 11.77 -5.47
CA GLN A 399 -29.37 10.73 -4.68
C GLN A 399 -28.30 10.01 -5.49
N ILE A 400 -27.10 9.94 -4.90
CA ILE A 400 -25.93 9.23 -5.44
C ILE A 400 -25.48 8.14 -4.47
N VAL A 401 -24.90 7.07 -5.01
CA VAL A 401 -24.39 5.93 -4.24
C VAL A 401 -22.97 5.61 -4.69
N PRO A 402 -22.00 5.53 -3.77
CA PRO A 402 -20.66 5.08 -4.11
C PRO A 402 -20.70 3.57 -4.42
N VAL A 403 -20.13 3.19 -5.55
CA VAL A 403 -19.95 1.79 -5.96
C VAL A 403 -18.49 1.50 -6.25
N SER A 404 -18.05 0.29 -5.96
CA SER A 404 -16.67 -0.14 -6.15
C SER A 404 -16.56 -1.57 -6.62
N PHE A 405 -15.62 -1.80 -7.54
CA PHE A 405 -15.25 -3.12 -8.01
C PHE A 405 -13.74 -3.28 -7.89
N SER A 406 -13.28 -4.39 -7.31
CA SER A 406 -11.84 -4.65 -7.17
C SER A 406 -11.48 -6.12 -7.35
N VAL A 407 -10.25 -6.37 -7.80
CA VAL A 407 -9.64 -7.70 -7.89
C VAL A 407 -8.33 -7.65 -7.14
N GLN A 408 -8.19 -8.50 -6.13
CA GLN A 408 -7.07 -8.51 -5.20
C GLN A 408 -6.41 -9.89 -5.17
N TYR A 409 -5.10 -9.89 -4.98
CA TYR A 409 -4.28 -11.11 -4.92
C TYR A 409 -3.70 -11.25 -3.53
N GLU A 410 -3.89 -12.41 -2.94
CA GLU A 410 -3.52 -12.69 -1.56
C GLU A 410 -2.53 -13.84 -1.47
N ILE A 411 -1.61 -13.72 -0.52
CA ILE A 411 -0.67 -14.77 -0.16
C ILE A 411 -0.51 -14.77 1.36
N ASN A 412 -0.37 -15.95 1.95
CA ASN A 412 -0.03 -16.04 3.37
C ASN A 412 1.38 -15.46 3.59
N GLN A 413 1.49 -14.47 4.47
CA GLN A 413 2.74 -13.75 4.75
C GLN A 413 3.42 -14.19 6.05
N SER A 414 2.88 -15.19 6.77
CA SER A 414 3.45 -15.67 8.04
C SER A 414 4.95 -15.93 7.96
N ASP A 415 5.38 -16.60 6.90
CA ASP A 415 6.77 -17.03 6.76
C ASP A 415 7.69 -15.85 6.46
N PHE A 416 7.19 -14.89 5.69
CA PHE A 416 7.93 -13.67 5.36
C PHE A 416 8.10 -12.75 6.58
N LEU A 417 7.07 -12.66 7.43
CA LEU A 417 7.15 -11.91 8.69
C LEU A 417 8.20 -12.54 9.63
N ILE A 418 8.18 -13.86 9.79
CA ILE A 418 9.18 -14.58 10.60
C ILE A 418 10.60 -14.31 10.08
N GLN A 419 10.81 -14.38 8.76
CA GLN A 419 12.13 -14.10 8.17
C GLN A 419 12.60 -12.66 8.41
N THR A 420 11.68 -11.69 8.33
CA THR A 420 11.98 -10.28 8.61
C THR A 420 12.33 -10.06 10.07
N ASP A 421 11.57 -10.65 11.00
CA ASP A 421 11.82 -10.56 12.44
C ASP A 421 13.16 -11.19 12.83
N VAL A 422 13.50 -12.34 12.23
CA VAL A 422 14.80 -12.99 12.42
C VAL A 422 15.93 -12.09 11.93
N ALA A 423 15.81 -11.49 10.74
CA ALA A 423 16.82 -10.58 10.21
C ALA A 423 17.01 -9.34 11.11
N LEU A 424 15.92 -8.75 11.60
CA LEU A 424 15.97 -7.62 12.53
C LEU A 424 16.57 -8.01 13.89
N GLY A 425 16.24 -9.18 14.42
CA GLY A 425 16.79 -9.67 15.68
C GLY A 425 18.29 -9.92 15.61
N VAL A 426 18.77 -10.62 14.56
CA VAL A 426 20.19 -10.92 14.38
C VAL A 426 21.01 -9.65 14.13
N LEU A 427 20.59 -8.81 13.17
CA LEU A 427 21.31 -7.57 12.86
C LEU A 427 21.19 -6.53 13.97
N GLY A 428 20.09 -6.51 14.71
CA GLY A 428 19.91 -5.69 15.90
C GLY A 428 20.86 -6.10 17.03
N GLY A 429 21.05 -7.40 17.27
CA GLY A 429 22.04 -7.90 18.22
C GLY A 429 23.47 -7.50 17.85
N LEU A 430 23.83 -7.63 16.56
CA LEU A 430 25.12 -7.15 16.05
C LEU A 430 25.26 -5.62 16.16
N ALA A 431 24.17 -4.87 16.00
CA ALA A 431 24.16 -3.41 16.17
C ALA A 431 24.48 -2.99 17.61
N VAL A 432 24.01 -3.73 18.62
CA VAL A 432 24.36 -3.50 20.03
C VAL A 432 25.86 -3.72 20.26
N LEU A 433 26.42 -4.82 19.78
CA LEU A 433 27.86 -5.09 19.91
C LEU A 433 28.69 -4.00 19.22
N TRP A 434 28.27 -3.58 18.03
CA TRP A 434 28.94 -2.53 17.28
C TRP A 434 28.83 -1.15 17.96
N SER A 435 27.68 -0.81 18.54
CA SER A 435 27.51 0.45 19.28
C SER A 435 28.30 0.45 20.59
N LEU A 436 28.44 -0.69 21.28
CA LEU A 436 29.31 -0.85 22.44
C LEU A 436 30.77 -0.59 22.06
N LEU A 437 31.27 -1.18 20.97
CA LEU A 437 32.63 -0.94 20.48
C LEU A 437 32.86 0.54 20.14
N LYS A 438 31.92 1.18 19.44
CA LYS A 438 31.99 2.63 19.15
C LYS A 438 31.98 3.49 20.40
N THR A 439 31.17 3.13 21.39
CA THR A 439 31.10 3.86 22.67
C THR A 439 32.39 3.69 23.46
N ALA A 440 32.97 2.49 23.46
CA ALA A 440 34.27 2.23 24.09
C ALA A 440 35.38 3.06 23.42
N ALA A 441 35.41 3.12 22.09
CA ALA A 441 36.33 3.97 21.34
C ALA A 441 36.15 5.45 21.70
N TRP A 442 34.92 5.96 21.69
CA TRP A 442 34.62 7.34 22.08
C TRP A 442 35.03 7.65 23.52
N LYS A 443 34.77 6.74 24.46
CA LYS A 443 35.10 6.92 25.88
C LYS A 443 36.62 7.01 26.09
N ARG A 444 37.39 6.18 25.37
CA ARG A 444 38.85 6.26 25.32
C ARG A 444 39.33 7.61 24.79
N ARG A 445 38.72 8.13 23.73
CA ARG A 445 39.05 9.44 23.14
C ARG A 445 38.74 10.63 24.05
N ILE A 446 37.85 10.47 25.03
CA ILE A 446 37.60 11.47 26.08
C ILE A 446 38.62 11.39 27.22
N GLY A 447 39.27 10.24 27.41
CA GLY A 447 40.24 10.01 28.50
C GLY A 447 39.59 9.91 29.89
N SER A 448 38.33 9.46 29.97
CA SER A 448 37.62 9.23 31.24
C SER A 448 37.39 7.73 31.45
N GLN A 449 37.73 7.22 32.63
CA GLN A 449 37.57 5.79 32.98
C GLN A 449 36.20 5.47 33.61
N MET A 450 35.46 6.48 34.09
CA MET A 450 34.18 6.27 34.79
C MET A 450 33.01 6.21 33.81
N ILE A 451 32.16 5.20 33.94
CA ILE A 451 30.88 5.15 33.21
C ILE A 451 29.90 6.11 33.92
N ASP A 452 29.67 7.24 33.29
CA ASP A 452 28.73 8.28 33.72
C ASP A 452 27.43 8.22 32.90
N LEU A 453 26.40 8.95 33.35
CA LEU A 453 25.13 9.09 32.61
C LEU A 453 25.36 9.59 31.18
N GLN A 454 26.38 10.44 30.97
CA GLN A 454 26.77 10.93 29.65
C GLN A 454 27.20 9.79 28.72
N THR A 455 27.94 8.80 29.22
CA THR A 455 28.34 7.61 28.44
C THR A 455 27.13 6.77 28.03
N VAL A 456 26.15 6.64 28.93
CA VAL A 456 24.90 5.92 28.62
C VAL A 456 24.11 6.64 27.54
N ILE A 457 23.95 7.96 27.66
CA ILE A 457 23.27 8.78 26.63
C ILE A 457 24.01 8.66 25.29
N GLN A 458 25.34 8.73 25.30
CA GLN A 458 26.15 8.59 24.09
C GLN A 458 25.95 7.21 23.43
N PHE A 459 25.95 6.15 24.23
CA PHE A 459 25.68 4.79 23.76
C PHE A 459 24.31 4.72 23.09
N LEU A 460 23.26 5.27 23.69
CA LEU A 460 21.91 5.25 23.14
C LEU A 460 21.82 5.98 21.80
N ILE A 461 22.48 7.13 21.66
CA ILE A 461 22.51 7.88 20.39
C ILE A 461 23.29 7.14 19.31
N LEU A 462 24.45 6.58 19.65
CA LEU A 462 25.24 5.76 18.73
C LEU A 462 24.49 4.50 18.33
N TYR A 463 23.82 3.85 19.28
CA TYR A 463 22.97 2.68 19.03
C TYR A 463 21.80 3.02 18.11
N ALA A 464 21.07 4.11 18.36
CA ALA A 464 20.02 4.61 17.48
C ALA A 464 20.52 4.75 16.04
N GLY A 465 21.70 5.33 15.85
CA GLY A 465 22.32 5.48 14.53
C GLY A 465 22.70 4.18 13.82
N VAL A 466 23.23 3.19 14.56
CA VAL A 466 23.54 1.87 13.99
C VAL A 466 22.26 1.09 13.70
N LEU A 467 21.28 1.14 14.59
CA LEU A 467 19.98 0.51 14.42
C LEU A 467 19.21 1.10 13.23
N ALA A 468 19.32 2.41 13.00
CA ALA A 468 18.77 3.06 11.82
C ALA A 468 19.35 2.47 10.52
N ASN A 469 20.65 2.20 10.47
CA ASN A 469 21.30 1.58 9.32
C ASN A 469 20.82 0.12 9.14
N VAL A 470 20.55 -0.61 10.22
CA VAL A 470 19.98 -1.97 10.16
C VAL A 470 18.58 -1.93 9.55
N PHE A 471 17.69 -1.08 10.07
CA PHE A 471 16.34 -0.93 9.51
C PHE A 471 16.40 -0.52 8.03
N PHE A 472 17.28 0.41 7.67
CA PHE A 472 17.49 0.80 6.27
C PHE A 472 17.97 -0.39 5.41
N ALA A 473 18.97 -1.15 5.85
CA ALA A 473 19.49 -2.29 5.10
C ALA A 473 18.43 -3.38 4.89
N VAL A 474 17.66 -3.71 5.93
CA VAL A 474 16.59 -4.70 5.85
C VAL A 474 15.46 -4.23 4.93
N THR A 475 14.99 -2.99 5.08
CA THR A 475 13.91 -2.44 4.25
C THR A 475 14.31 -2.28 2.78
N VAL A 476 15.55 -1.91 2.48
CA VAL A 476 16.10 -1.90 1.10
C VAL A 476 16.17 -3.33 0.55
N GLY A 477 16.64 -4.29 1.33
CA GLY A 477 16.66 -5.71 0.94
C GLY A 477 15.26 -6.24 0.60
N ILE A 478 14.27 -5.95 1.43
CA ILE A 478 12.87 -6.28 1.20
C ILE A 478 12.35 -5.61 -0.09
N GLY A 479 12.61 -4.31 -0.26
CA GLY A 479 12.22 -3.56 -1.45
C GLY A 479 12.81 -4.16 -2.74
N PHE A 480 14.08 -4.56 -2.72
CA PHE A 480 14.75 -5.19 -3.86
C PHE A 480 14.24 -6.61 -4.11
N TYR A 481 14.04 -7.40 -3.06
CA TYR A 481 13.48 -8.75 -3.13
C TYR A 481 12.14 -8.74 -3.87
N TRP A 482 11.22 -7.88 -3.43
CA TRP A 482 9.90 -7.74 -4.04
C TRP A 482 9.97 -7.18 -5.45
N LEU A 483 10.80 -6.15 -5.69
CA LEU A 483 10.93 -5.56 -7.02
C LEU A 483 11.44 -6.56 -8.06
N LEU A 484 12.49 -7.31 -7.73
CA LEU A 484 13.10 -8.26 -8.66
C LEU A 484 12.23 -9.49 -8.87
N LEU A 485 11.69 -10.09 -7.80
CA LEU A 485 10.92 -11.32 -7.93
C LEU A 485 9.54 -11.06 -8.54
N PHE A 486 8.78 -10.08 -8.06
CA PHE A 486 7.43 -9.84 -8.57
C PHE A 486 7.45 -9.40 -10.05
N LYS A 487 8.31 -8.45 -10.44
CA LYS A 487 8.40 -7.98 -11.83
C LYS A 487 9.17 -8.94 -12.75
N GLY A 488 10.07 -9.75 -12.19
CA GLY A 488 10.93 -10.68 -12.93
C GLY A 488 10.33 -12.08 -13.16
N GLN A 489 9.25 -12.44 -12.48
CA GLN A 489 8.66 -13.78 -12.53
C GLN A 489 8.07 -14.14 -13.91
N LYS A 490 8.36 -15.37 -14.36
CA LYS A 490 7.66 -16.03 -15.48
C LYS A 490 6.56 -16.95 -14.94
N HIS A 491 6.90 -17.84 -14.00
CA HIS A 491 5.93 -18.60 -13.22
C HIS A 491 5.66 -17.86 -11.92
N VAL A 492 4.38 -17.82 -11.53
CA VAL A 492 3.97 -17.04 -10.36
C VAL A 492 4.27 -17.84 -9.11
N SER A 493 5.19 -17.32 -8.30
CA SER A 493 5.54 -17.89 -7.00
C SER A 493 5.22 -16.94 -5.84
N LEU A 494 4.92 -15.67 -6.13
CA LEU A 494 4.85 -14.64 -5.12
C LEU A 494 3.88 -13.51 -5.54
N PHE A 495 2.98 -13.11 -4.63
CA PHE A 495 2.14 -11.91 -4.81
C PHE A 495 2.54 -10.81 -3.84
N LEU A 496 2.27 -9.55 -4.21
CA LEU A 496 2.58 -8.40 -3.36
C LEU A 496 1.71 -8.36 -2.09
N PRO A 497 2.27 -7.92 -0.95
CA PRO A 497 1.51 -7.74 0.28
C PRO A 497 0.34 -6.77 0.15
N LEU A 498 -0.79 -7.06 0.79
CA LEU A 498 -1.95 -6.16 0.79
C LEU A 498 -1.61 -4.82 1.48
N PRO A 499 -2.32 -3.72 1.17
CA PRO A 499 -2.06 -2.42 1.80
C PRO A 499 -2.13 -2.43 3.34
N ALA A 500 -2.87 -3.37 3.93
CA ALA A 500 -2.92 -3.55 5.38
C ALA A 500 -1.59 -4.04 5.95
N ASP A 501 -0.94 -4.98 5.25
CA ASP A 501 0.33 -5.60 5.66
C ASP A 501 1.54 -4.71 5.34
N GLU A 502 1.41 -3.80 4.37
CA GLU A 502 2.44 -2.78 4.09
C GLU A 502 2.67 -1.81 5.27
N LYS A 503 1.78 -1.76 6.27
CA LYS A 503 1.88 -0.85 7.42
C LYS A 503 3.11 -1.12 8.29
N ASP A 504 3.44 -2.39 8.52
CA ASP A 504 4.61 -2.76 9.33
C ASP A 504 5.90 -2.35 8.62
N PHE A 505 5.96 -2.56 7.30
CA PHE A 505 7.06 -2.09 6.46
C PHE A 505 7.24 -0.56 6.54
N ILE A 506 6.14 0.20 6.45
CA ILE A 506 6.17 1.68 6.57
C ILE A 506 6.69 2.10 7.95
N THR A 507 6.33 1.36 9.00
CA THR A 507 6.78 1.62 10.37
C THR A 507 8.31 1.45 10.48
N TYR A 508 8.88 0.38 9.92
CA TYR A 508 10.35 0.19 9.92
C TYR A 508 11.09 1.30 9.16
N VAL A 509 10.60 1.72 7.99
CA VAL A 509 11.20 2.84 7.23
C VAL A 509 11.12 4.14 8.03
N SER A 510 9.99 4.38 8.72
CA SER A 510 9.81 5.57 9.56
C SER A 510 10.78 5.57 10.76
N CYS A 511 10.96 4.42 11.42
CA CYS A 511 11.95 4.25 12.50
C CYS A 511 13.38 4.46 11.99
N ALA A 512 13.73 3.95 10.80
CA ALA A 512 15.04 4.17 10.20
C ALA A 512 15.31 5.67 10.02
N PHE A 513 14.33 6.42 9.51
CA PHE A 513 14.46 7.86 9.30
C PHE A 513 14.60 8.64 10.60
N THR A 514 13.73 8.41 11.59
CA THR A 514 13.73 9.17 12.86
C THR A 514 15.01 8.95 13.66
N LEU A 515 15.47 7.70 13.76
CA LEU A 515 16.71 7.36 14.45
C LEU A 515 17.94 7.91 13.70
N LYS A 516 17.92 7.92 12.36
CA LYS A 516 19.02 8.50 11.58
C LYS A 516 19.08 10.02 11.71
N ALA A 517 17.92 10.68 11.74
CA ALA A 517 17.83 12.12 11.98
C ALA A 517 18.39 12.50 13.36
N LEU A 518 18.07 11.72 14.40
CA LEU A 518 18.65 11.90 15.74
C LEU A 518 20.17 11.77 15.73
N GLN A 519 20.71 10.73 15.08
CA GLN A 519 22.16 10.56 14.93
C GLN A 519 22.78 11.75 14.18
N PHE A 520 22.16 12.19 13.08
CA PHE A 520 22.65 13.32 12.29
C PHE A 520 22.69 14.62 13.09
N LEU A 521 21.66 14.91 13.90
CA LEU A 521 21.66 16.08 14.79
C LEU A 521 22.77 16.02 15.83
N HIS A 522 23.03 14.84 16.39
CA HIS A 522 24.14 14.65 17.31
C HIS A 522 25.50 14.88 16.62
N ILE A 523 25.68 14.35 15.41
CA ILE A 523 26.88 14.58 14.60
C ILE A 523 27.08 16.08 14.34
N LEU A 524 26.02 16.77 13.90
CA LEU A 524 26.06 18.21 13.66
C LEU A 524 26.46 18.99 14.93
N PHE A 525 25.87 18.64 16.08
CA PHE A 525 26.24 19.26 17.37
C PHE A 525 27.71 18.99 17.73
N SER A 526 28.19 17.76 17.52
CA SER A 526 29.58 17.39 17.75
C SER A 526 30.52 18.20 16.86
N GLN A 527 30.20 18.36 15.57
CA GLN A 527 30.99 19.14 14.62
C GLN A 527 31.07 20.63 14.98
N LEU A 528 29.98 21.21 15.51
CA LEU A 528 29.96 22.59 16.00
C LEU A 528 30.76 22.79 17.29
N SER A 529 31.12 21.71 17.99
CA SER A 529 31.81 21.74 19.29
C SER A 529 33.31 21.44 19.22
N ILE A 530 33.89 21.34 18.01
CA ILE A 530 35.31 21.02 17.81
C ILE A 530 36.20 22.19 18.20
N HIS A 531 37.33 21.92 18.87
CA HIS A 531 38.35 22.92 19.14
C HIS A 531 39.42 22.88 18.04
N ILE A 532 39.62 24.01 17.36
CA ILE A 532 40.63 24.16 16.31
C ILE A 532 41.58 25.29 16.70
N PHE A 533 42.88 25.04 16.56
CA PHE A 533 43.92 26.02 16.79
C PHE A 533 44.93 26.02 15.63
N PHE A 534 45.25 27.22 15.13
CA PHE A 534 46.24 27.43 14.10
C PHE A 534 47.56 27.89 14.73
N ILE A 535 48.59 27.06 14.61
CA ILE A 535 49.93 27.30 15.13
C ILE A 535 50.73 28.04 14.07
N ASP A 536 51.05 29.31 14.32
CA ASP A 536 51.88 30.12 13.43
C ASP A 536 53.35 29.98 13.84
N TRP A 537 54.18 29.46 12.94
CA TRP A 537 55.60 29.23 13.17
C TRP A 537 56.48 30.44 12.81
N GLU A 538 55.91 31.50 12.23
CA GLU A 538 56.68 32.67 11.87
C GLU A 538 57.22 33.40 13.10
N ARG A 539 58.51 33.75 13.05
CA ARG A 539 59.18 34.50 14.11
C ARG A 539 59.23 35.97 13.75
N PRO A 540 59.04 36.87 14.73
CA PRO A 540 59.14 38.28 14.46
C PRO A 540 60.59 38.65 14.08
N LYS A 541 60.77 39.39 12.98
CA LYS A 541 62.09 39.78 12.47
C LYS A 541 62.64 40.95 13.30
N SER A 542 63.89 40.83 13.76
CA SER A 542 64.59 41.93 14.42
C SER A 542 64.98 43.00 13.39
N LYS A 543 64.69 44.27 13.68
CA LYS A 543 65.17 45.38 12.85
C LYS A 543 66.71 45.39 12.89
N PRO A 544 67.42 45.36 11.76
CA PRO A 544 68.87 45.53 11.79
C PRO A 544 69.18 46.90 12.42
N LEU A 545 70.04 46.92 13.44
CA LEU A 545 70.57 48.17 13.99
C LEU A 545 71.27 48.93 12.86
N LYS A 546 70.68 50.05 12.42
CA LYS A 546 71.50 51.13 11.87
C LYS A 546 72.03 51.90 13.09
N SER A 547 73.33 51.83 13.32
CA SER A 547 74.11 52.80 14.12
C SER A 547 73.69 54.23 13.71
N GLU A 548 73.45 55.21 14.57
CA GLU A 548 73.94 55.52 15.92
C GLU A 548 72.79 56.12 16.77
N GLY A 549 72.81 55.89 18.09
CA GLY A 549 71.86 56.45 19.05
C GLY A 549 70.97 55.39 19.71
N GLY A 550 71.26 55.08 20.99
CA GLY A 550 70.71 53.95 21.76
C GLY A 550 69.19 53.94 21.97
N GLY A 551 68.43 53.57 20.94
CA GLY A 551 67.04 53.13 21.05
C GLY A 551 66.93 51.61 20.90
N LYS A 552 66.25 50.93 21.84
CA LYS A 552 65.93 49.50 21.74
C LYS A 552 65.30 49.21 20.37
N GLY A 553 65.92 48.36 19.56
CA GLY A 553 65.44 48.00 18.23
C GLY A 553 64.01 47.47 18.29
N GLY A 554 63.10 48.14 17.58
CA GLY A 554 61.72 47.69 17.42
C GLY A 554 61.67 46.37 16.65
N VAL A 555 60.79 45.48 17.09
CA VAL A 555 60.56 44.16 16.50
C VAL A 555 59.44 44.29 15.47
N PHE A 556 59.64 43.78 14.23
CA PHE A 556 58.54 43.75 13.25
C PHE A 556 57.50 42.71 13.67
N PRO A 557 56.21 43.08 13.78
CA PRO A 557 55.16 42.13 14.14
C PRO A 557 54.94 41.12 13.01
N VAL A 558 54.57 39.90 13.39
CA VAL A 558 54.22 38.82 12.46
C VAL A 558 52.88 39.10 11.79
N SER A 559 52.78 38.84 10.49
CA SER A 559 51.53 38.99 9.73
C SER A 559 50.50 37.91 10.10
N ILE A 560 49.29 38.33 10.50
CA ILE A 560 48.17 37.43 10.85
C ILE A 560 47.41 36.88 9.62
N TRP A 561 47.60 37.48 8.44
CA TRP A 561 46.82 37.18 7.24
C TRP A 561 46.94 35.72 6.79
N ARG A 562 48.10 35.08 7.00
CA ARG A 562 48.30 33.65 6.69
C ARG A 562 47.36 32.77 7.50
N THR A 563 47.26 33.01 8.80
CA THR A 563 46.35 32.29 9.68
C THR A 563 44.90 32.49 9.27
N PHE A 564 44.50 33.70 8.87
CA PHE A 564 43.16 33.95 8.34
C PHE A 564 42.91 33.23 7.01
N PHE A 565 43.89 33.19 6.12
CA PHE A 565 43.79 32.49 4.84
C PHE A 565 43.60 30.98 5.04
N ILE A 566 44.43 30.36 5.87
CA ILE A 566 44.28 28.95 6.24
C ILE A 566 42.93 28.67 6.92
N ALA A 567 42.48 29.57 7.80
CA ALA A 567 41.18 29.44 8.43
C ALA A 567 40.01 29.54 7.43
N ASN A 568 40.11 30.40 6.42
CA ASN A 568 39.11 30.50 5.35
C ASN A 568 39.06 29.23 4.51
N GLU A 569 40.21 28.76 4.03
CA GLU A 569 40.31 27.52 3.24
C GLU A 569 39.80 26.30 4.03
N TRP A 570 40.09 26.24 5.34
CA TRP A 570 39.52 25.20 6.20
C TRP A 570 37.99 25.23 6.23
N ASN A 571 37.38 26.42 6.34
CA ASN A 571 35.93 26.59 6.34
C ASN A 571 35.30 26.15 5.01
N GLU A 572 35.97 26.41 3.87
CA GLU A 572 35.51 25.96 2.56
C GLU A 572 35.51 24.41 2.47
N ILE A 573 36.57 23.76 2.96
CA ILE A 573 36.73 22.30 2.93
C ILE A 573 35.68 21.58 3.78
N GLN A 574 35.15 22.18 4.85
CA GLN A 574 34.08 21.60 5.68
C GLN A 574 32.81 21.30 4.89
N THR A 575 32.57 22.00 3.78
CA THR A 575 31.36 21.82 2.95
C THR A 575 31.57 20.92 1.75
N VAL A 576 32.81 20.46 1.50
CA VAL A 576 33.15 19.62 0.34
C VAL A 576 32.56 18.22 0.51
N ARG A 577 31.78 17.79 -0.49
CA ARG A 577 31.12 16.49 -0.52
C ARG A 577 31.54 15.72 -1.77
N ARG A 578 31.67 14.40 -1.63
CA ARG A 578 31.85 13.48 -2.77
C ARG A 578 30.61 13.30 -3.63
N ILE A 579 29.44 13.71 -3.14
CA ILE A 579 28.16 13.59 -3.84
C ILE A 579 27.56 14.98 -3.91
N ASN A 580 27.10 15.39 -5.09
CA ASN A 580 26.32 16.60 -5.26
C ASN A 580 24.84 16.28 -5.03
N PRO A 581 24.21 16.76 -3.94
CA PRO A 581 22.84 16.41 -3.59
C PRO A 581 21.82 16.95 -4.61
N LEU A 582 22.07 18.12 -5.20
CA LEU A 582 21.18 18.70 -6.20
C LEU A 582 21.19 17.86 -7.48
N PHE A 583 22.39 17.49 -7.95
CA PHE A 583 22.55 16.63 -9.12
C PHE A 583 21.93 15.24 -8.89
N GLN A 584 22.11 14.67 -7.69
CA GLN A 584 21.50 13.41 -7.29
C GLN A 584 19.97 13.46 -7.38
N VAL A 585 19.32 14.48 -6.81
CA VAL A 585 17.85 14.61 -6.84
C VAL A 585 17.35 14.78 -8.27
N VAL A 586 17.99 15.64 -9.06
CA VAL A 586 17.60 15.87 -10.47
C VAL A 586 17.69 14.59 -11.27
N LEU A 587 18.78 13.83 -11.16
CA LEU A 587 18.93 12.56 -11.88
C LEU A 587 17.90 11.52 -11.42
N VAL A 588 17.67 11.37 -10.11
CA VAL A 588 16.66 10.42 -9.62
C VAL A 588 15.27 10.77 -10.15
N LEU A 589 14.89 12.05 -10.13
CA LEU A 589 13.60 12.49 -10.69
C LEU A 589 13.54 12.30 -12.21
N PHE A 590 14.63 12.53 -12.92
CA PHE A 590 14.74 12.28 -14.36
C PHE A 590 14.45 10.81 -14.69
N PHE A 591 15.08 9.86 -14.00
CA PHE A 591 14.79 8.43 -14.21
C PHE A 591 13.38 8.03 -13.78
N LEU A 592 12.88 8.53 -12.65
CA LEU A 592 11.54 8.21 -12.16
C LEU A 592 10.44 8.73 -13.09
N LYS A 593 10.49 10.00 -13.48
CA LYS A 593 9.41 10.70 -14.18
C LYS A 593 9.57 10.75 -15.70
N ILE A 594 10.78 10.96 -16.21
CA ILE A 594 10.99 11.13 -17.66
C ILE A 594 11.19 9.78 -18.33
N PHE A 595 12.02 8.90 -17.75
CA PHE A 595 12.14 7.52 -18.25
C PHE A 595 11.03 6.58 -17.77
N GLY A 596 10.16 7.02 -16.85
CA GLY A 596 8.99 6.25 -16.42
C GLY A 596 9.29 5.08 -15.48
N PHE A 597 10.41 5.09 -14.75
CA PHE A 597 10.73 4.04 -13.76
C PHE A 597 9.68 3.95 -12.64
N GLU A 598 8.88 5.01 -12.42
CA GLU A 598 7.76 4.95 -11.49
C GLU A 598 6.71 3.90 -11.86
N ASN A 599 6.59 3.53 -13.14
CA ASN A 599 5.65 2.49 -13.59
C ASN A 599 6.03 1.09 -13.09
N LEU A 600 7.28 0.89 -12.65
CA LEU A 600 7.70 -0.34 -11.97
C LEU A 600 7.16 -0.45 -10.53
N ALA A 601 6.64 0.64 -9.96
CA ALA A 601 6.02 0.62 -8.63
C ALA A 601 4.54 0.19 -8.65
N LEU A 602 3.94 0.01 -9.84
CA LEU A 602 2.52 -0.38 -9.98
C LEU A 602 2.32 -1.85 -9.61
N ARG A 603 1.16 -2.17 -9.02
CA ARG A 603 0.74 -3.53 -8.61
C ARG A 603 0.23 -4.37 -9.81
N ASP A 604 1.03 -4.42 -10.86
CA ASP A 604 0.79 -5.21 -12.05
C ASP A 604 2.04 -6.02 -12.44
N PRO A 605 1.91 -7.10 -13.22
CA PRO A 605 3.06 -7.91 -13.60
C PRO A 605 3.94 -7.26 -14.69
N SER A 606 3.48 -6.15 -15.28
CA SER A 606 4.17 -5.50 -16.39
C SER A 606 5.47 -4.85 -15.92
N SER A 607 6.53 -5.09 -16.69
CA SER A 607 7.85 -4.46 -16.53
C SER A 607 8.03 -3.28 -17.51
N SER A 608 6.96 -2.86 -18.20
CA SER A 608 7.04 -1.75 -19.16
C SER A 608 7.20 -0.41 -18.45
N LEU A 609 8.17 0.38 -18.95
CA LEU A 609 8.43 1.74 -18.47
C LEU A 609 7.48 2.77 -19.08
N SER A 610 6.93 2.50 -20.27
CA SER A 610 5.91 3.32 -20.91
C SER A 610 4.53 2.66 -20.79
N ARG A 611 3.48 3.49 -20.72
CA ARG A 611 2.08 3.07 -20.66
C ARG A 611 1.27 3.85 -21.69
N ASP A 612 0.34 3.15 -22.35
CA ASP A 612 -0.57 3.81 -23.27
C ASP A 612 -1.70 4.51 -22.50
N MET A 613 -2.26 5.57 -23.07
CA MET A 613 -3.34 6.34 -22.43
C MET A 613 -4.61 5.51 -22.19
N GLN A 614 -4.82 4.46 -22.98
CA GLN A 614 -5.97 3.55 -22.87
C GLN A 614 -5.74 2.42 -21.87
N ASP A 615 -4.52 2.23 -21.38
CA ASP A 615 -4.22 1.18 -20.41
C ASP A 615 -4.76 1.54 -19.04
N TYR A 616 -5.10 0.50 -18.27
CA TYR A 616 -5.43 0.65 -16.87
C TYR A 616 -4.15 0.88 -16.05
N ILE A 617 -4.20 1.85 -15.12
CA ILE A 617 -3.09 2.15 -14.20
C ILE A 617 -3.44 1.55 -12.84
N ALA A 618 -2.79 0.44 -12.50
CA ALA A 618 -2.96 -0.20 -11.20
C ALA A 618 -2.47 0.71 -10.05
N PRO A 619 -3.02 0.57 -8.83
CA PRO A 619 -2.53 1.32 -7.67
C PRO A 619 -1.05 0.99 -7.39
N SER A 620 -0.29 1.97 -6.91
CA SER A 620 1.13 1.79 -6.58
C SER A 620 1.32 1.03 -5.26
N SER A 621 2.25 0.07 -5.20
CA SER A 621 2.69 -0.54 -3.94
C SER A 621 3.72 0.34 -3.23
N ARG A 622 3.62 0.47 -1.91
CA ARG A 622 4.60 1.24 -1.12
C ARG A 622 5.96 0.56 -1.09
N ILE A 623 5.98 -0.77 -1.03
CA ILE A 623 7.21 -1.56 -1.01
C ILE A 623 7.96 -1.43 -2.35
N LEU A 624 7.27 -1.61 -3.48
CA LEU A 624 7.88 -1.45 -4.80
C LEU A 624 8.35 -0.02 -5.05
N ARG A 625 7.54 0.97 -4.66
CA ARG A 625 7.91 2.39 -4.78
C ARG A 625 9.19 2.71 -4.00
N TYR A 626 9.30 2.20 -2.77
CA TYR A 626 10.50 2.31 -1.97
C TYR A 626 11.69 1.59 -2.63
N GLY A 627 11.49 0.36 -3.11
CA GLY A 627 12.52 -0.44 -3.79
C GLY A 627 13.09 0.25 -5.03
N VAL A 628 12.24 0.77 -5.92
CA VAL A 628 12.68 1.50 -7.13
C VAL A 628 13.42 2.79 -6.75
N ALA A 629 12.87 3.57 -5.82
CA ALA A 629 13.49 4.82 -5.39
C ALA A 629 14.86 4.57 -4.71
N ALA A 630 14.96 3.59 -3.82
CA ALA A 630 16.20 3.21 -3.16
C ALA A 630 17.23 2.66 -4.15
N ALA A 631 16.80 1.84 -5.13
CA ALA A 631 17.68 1.30 -6.16
C ALA A 631 18.33 2.41 -6.98
N LEU A 632 17.53 3.35 -7.49
CA LEU A 632 18.02 4.48 -8.27
C LEU A 632 18.91 5.39 -7.42
N TRP A 633 18.50 5.69 -6.17
CA TRP A 633 19.28 6.54 -5.29
C TRP A 633 20.65 5.94 -4.96
N LEU A 634 20.70 4.64 -4.62
CA LEU A 634 21.95 3.96 -4.31
C LEU A 634 22.82 3.79 -5.56
N ALA A 635 22.25 3.37 -6.70
CA ALA A 635 23.01 3.17 -7.94
C ALA A 635 23.64 4.49 -8.44
N LEU A 636 22.87 5.58 -8.49
CA LEU A 636 23.39 6.89 -8.91
C LEU A 636 24.38 7.46 -7.89
N GLY A 637 24.13 7.25 -6.59
CA GLY A 637 25.06 7.68 -5.54
C GLY A 637 26.40 6.93 -5.62
N CYS A 638 26.37 5.62 -5.83
CA CYS A 638 27.56 4.80 -6.06
C CYS A 638 28.32 5.25 -7.32
N LEU A 639 27.60 5.52 -8.42
CA LEU A 639 28.21 6.03 -9.66
C LEU A 639 28.91 7.38 -9.44
N GLN A 640 28.28 8.30 -8.69
CA GLN A 640 28.92 9.57 -8.31
C GLN A 640 30.17 9.34 -7.48
N ILE A 641 30.12 8.49 -6.44
CA ILE A 641 31.30 8.20 -5.60
C ILE A 641 32.44 7.62 -6.45
N LEU A 642 32.14 6.67 -7.35
CA LEU A 642 33.14 6.06 -8.23
C LEU A 642 33.76 7.08 -9.18
N PHE A 643 32.95 7.98 -9.76
CA PHE A 643 33.43 9.06 -10.62
C PHE A 643 34.32 10.05 -9.85
N PHE A 644 33.83 10.56 -8.71
CA PHE A 644 34.58 11.55 -7.93
C PHE A 644 35.86 10.95 -7.34
N SER A 645 35.82 9.73 -6.81
CA SER A 645 37.01 9.12 -6.19
C SER A 645 37.97 8.53 -7.21
N GLY A 646 37.47 7.94 -8.30
CA GLY A 646 38.31 7.29 -9.31
C GLY A 646 38.91 8.26 -10.34
N ILE A 647 38.17 9.31 -10.69
CA ILE A 647 38.53 10.24 -11.77
C ILE A 647 38.82 11.64 -11.24
N TYR A 648 37.86 12.29 -10.57
CA TYR A 648 37.98 13.69 -10.20
C TYR A 648 39.12 13.95 -9.20
N GLU A 649 39.14 13.23 -8.08
CA GLU A 649 40.17 13.36 -7.03
C GLU A 649 41.58 13.00 -7.57
N ARG A 650 41.68 12.10 -8.56
CA ARG A 650 42.95 11.61 -9.08
C ARG A 650 43.54 12.47 -10.21
N PHE A 651 42.70 13.02 -11.09
CA PHE A 651 43.15 13.69 -12.31
C PHE A 651 42.84 15.19 -12.34
N VAL A 652 41.92 15.69 -11.51
CA VAL A 652 41.50 17.10 -11.53
C VAL A 652 41.99 17.81 -10.28
N GLU A 653 41.50 17.40 -9.10
CA GLU A 653 41.72 18.17 -7.89
C GLU A 653 41.56 17.34 -6.61
N ASP A 654 42.59 17.38 -5.75
CA ASP A 654 42.54 16.86 -4.38
C ASP A 654 42.62 18.03 -3.39
N LYS A 655 41.45 18.49 -2.95
CA LYS A 655 41.31 19.63 -2.02
C LYS A 655 42.02 19.41 -0.68
N ILE A 656 42.08 18.17 -0.19
CA ILE A 656 42.69 17.87 1.12
C ILE A 656 44.21 17.96 1.01
N ARG A 657 44.81 17.38 -0.04
CA ARG A 657 46.26 17.49 -0.29
C ARG A 657 46.69 18.93 -0.53
N GLN A 658 45.94 19.67 -1.36
CA GLN A 658 46.20 21.09 -1.60
C GLN A 658 46.19 21.93 -0.32
N PHE A 659 45.28 21.61 0.61
CA PHE A 659 45.23 22.29 1.91
C PHE A 659 46.45 21.98 2.79
N VAL A 660 46.89 20.72 2.82
CA VAL A 660 48.09 20.31 3.57
C VAL A 660 49.34 21.00 2.98
N ASP A 661 49.46 21.03 1.66
CA ASP A 661 50.52 21.75 0.96
C ASP A 661 50.49 23.24 1.31
N LEU A 662 49.31 23.85 1.26
CA LEU A 662 49.11 25.26 1.59
C LEU A 662 49.51 25.58 3.04
N CYS A 663 49.18 24.70 4.00
CA CYS A 663 49.61 24.84 5.39
C CYS A 663 51.14 24.91 5.49
N SER A 664 51.84 24.01 4.78
CA SER A 664 53.31 23.96 4.77
C SER A 664 53.97 25.16 4.10
N MET A 665 53.38 25.66 3.01
CA MET A 665 53.86 26.87 2.33
C MET A 665 53.59 28.13 3.14
N SER A 666 52.49 28.16 3.92
CA SER A 666 52.12 29.30 4.78
C SER A 666 52.82 29.29 6.13
N ASN A 667 53.61 28.27 6.45
CA ASN A 667 54.27 28.08 7.75
C ASN A 667 53.30 28.03 8.94
N VAL A 668 52.11 27.44 8.74
CA VAL A 668 51.04 27.32 9.75
C VAL A 668 50.65 25.85 9.92
N SER A 669 50.76 25.30 11.12
CA SER A 669 50.22 23.98 11.46
C SER A 669 48.79 24.08 11.98
N VAL A 670 47.98 23.04 11.75
CA VAL A 670 46.59 22.97 12.24
C VAL A 670 46.50 21.91 13.32
N PHE A 671 46.03 22.30 14.51
CA PHE A 671 45.82 21.44 15.66
C PHE A 671 44.33 21.36 15.98
N ILE A 672 43.73 20.18 15.77
CA ILE A 672 42.29 19.95 15.85
C ILE A 672 42.04 18.94 16.95
N LEU A 673 41.14 19.24 17.87
CA LEU A 673 40.64 18.30 18.87
C LEU A 673 39.16 18.04 18.62
N SER A 674 38.85 16.89 18.00
CA SER A 674 37.48 16.44 17.76
C SER A 674 36.81 15.93 19.02
N HIS A 675 37.59 15.40 19.95
CA HIS A 675 37.19 15.04 21.30
C HIS A 675 38.20 15.60 22.31
N ARG A 676 37.91 15.47 23.61
CA ARG A 676 38.73 16.04 24.68
C ARG A 676 40.22 15.68 24.58
N CYS A 677 40.55 14.41 24.34
CA CYS A 677 41.93 13.92 24.28
C CYS A 677 42.30 13.32 22.91
N TYR A 678 41.50 13.55 21.86
CA TYR A 678 41.72 12.98 20.54
C TYR A 678 41.40 13.98 19.44
N GLY A 679 42.17 13.93 18.36
CA GLY A 679 41.88 14.72 17.17
C GLY A 679 42.93 14.54 16.07
N TYR A 680 43.22 15.61 15.36
CA TYR A 680 44.01 15.60 14.13
C TYR A 680 45.04 16.72 14.10
N TYR A 681 46.25 16.41 13.67
CA TYR A 681 47.34 17.37 13.52
C TYR A 681 47.78 17.40 12.05
N ILE A 682 47.84 18.59 11.48
CA ILE A 682 48.44 18.84 10.18
C ILE A 682 49.73 19.62 10.43
N HIS A 683 50.85 19.02 10.05
CA HIS A 683 52.15 19.63 10.13
C HIS A 683 52.38 20.56 8.93
N GLY A 684 52.37 21.86 9.18
CA GLY A 684 52.58 22.90 8.18
C GLY A 684 53.79 23.79 8.49
N ARG A 685 54.80 23.29 9.20
CA ARG A 685 56.05 24.04 9.39
C ARG A 685 56.82 24.05 8.06
N SER A 686 57.13 25.24 7.57
CA SER A 686 57.89 25.39 6.32
C SER A 686 59.32 24.89 6.51
N VAL A 687 59.83 24.16 5.52
CA VAL A 687 61.23 23.68 5.48
C VAL A 687 62.24 24.84 5.38
N HIS A 688 61.78 26.01 4.91
CA HIS A 688 62.59 27.22 4.81
C HIS A 688 62.59 28.04 6.12
N GLY A 689 61.69 27.73 7.05
CA GLY A 689 61.61 28.38 8.37
C GLY A 689 60.90 29.74 8.39
N HIS A 690 60.51 30.27 7.23
CA HIS A 690 59.72 31.50 7.06
C HIS A 690 58.83 31.38 5.82
N ALA A 691 57.70 32.08 5.83
CA ALA A 691 56.76 32.12 4.69
C ALA A 691 56.55 33.53 4.11
N ASP A 692 56.78 34.60 4.89
CA ASP A 692 56.65 35.98 4.40
C ASP A 692 57.86 36.35 3.51
N THR A 693 57.75 36.01 2.23
CA THR A 693 58.77 36.15 1.17
C THR A 693 58.21 36.87 -0.06
N ASN A 694 59.09 37.41 -0.91
CA ASN A 694 58.67 37.95 -2.20
C ASN A 694 58.50 36.82 -3.24
N MET A 695 57.93 37.14 -4.40
CA MET A 695 57.66 36.15 -5.46
C MET A 695 58.94 35.45 -5.96
N GLU A 696 60.06 36.16 -6.03
CA GLU A 696 61.34 35.61 -6.49
C GLU A 696 61.92 34.57 -5.51
N GLU A 697 61.90 34.89 -4.22
CA GLU A 697 62.36 34.03 -3.14
C GLU A 697 61.45 32.80 -3.00
N MET A 698 60.12 32.99 -3.14
CA MET A 698 59.16 31.87 -3.15
C MET A 698 59.43 30.91 -4.32
N ASN A 699 59.73 31.41 -5.51
CA ASN A 699 60.06 30.57 -6.66
C ASN A 699 61.41 29.83 -6.47
N LEU A 700 62.41 30.49 -5.88
CA LEU A 700 63.68 29.85 -5.52
C LEU A 700 63.50 28.74 -4.48
N ASN A 701 62.65 28.96 -3.48
CA ASN A 701 62.30 27.98 -2.46
C ASN A 701 61.63 26.75 -3.08
N LEU A 702 60.62 26.95 -3.92
CA LEU A 702 59.97 25.87 -4.67
C LEU A 702 60.95 25.09 -5.56
N LYS A 703 61.88 25.79 -6.22
CA LYS A 703 62.92 25.14 -7.03
C LYS A 703 63.87 24.28 -6.19
N ARG A 704 64.27 24.76 -5.01
CA ARG A 704 65.11 23.99 -4.07
C ARG A 704 64.39 22.76 -3.53
N GLU A 705 63.08 22.85 -3.27
CA GLU A 705 62.27 21.69 -2.91
C GLU A 705 62.19 20.68 -4.06
N ALA A 706 61.95 21.13 -5.29
CA ALA A 706 61.91 20.26 -6.47
C ALA A 706 63.25 19.56 -6.76
N GLU A 707 64.37 20.23 -6.47
CA GLU A 707 65.73 19.69 -6.62
C GLU A 707 66.19 18.86 -5.39
N ASN A 708 65.30 18.61 -4.40
CA ASN A 708 65.61 17.90 -3.14
C ASN A 708 66.81 18.50 -2.37
N MET A 709 67.01 19.82 -2.48
CA MET A 709 68.09 20.54 -1.78
C MET A 709 67.68 21.02 -0.38
N CYS A 710 66.52 20.60 0.11
CA CYS A 710 65.96 20.94 1.42
C CYS A 710 65.48 19.67 2.13
N SER A 711 65.29 19.75 3.45
CA SER A 711 64.66 18.66 4.20
C SER A 711 63.23 18.41 3.72
N GLN A 712 62.76 17.18 3.84
CA GLN A 712 61.38 16.82 3.55
C GLN A 712 60.38 17.53 4.49
N ARG A 713 59.12 17.68 4.06
CA ARG A 713 58.10 18.50 4.73
C ARG A 713 57.44 17.83 5.95
N GLY A 714 57.73 16.56 6.24
CA GLY A 714 57.08 15.81 7.32
C GLY A 714 57.58 16.16 8.72
N LEU A 715 56.83 15.70 9.73
CA LEU A 715 57.13 15.97 11.15
C LEU A 715 58.41 15.27 11.63
N GLN A 716 58.67 14.07 11.13
CA GLN A 716 59.90 13.33 11.43
C GLN A 716 60.97 13.62 10.37
N PRO A 717 62.26 13.65 10.74
CA PRO A 717 63.33 13.88 9.78
C PRO A 717 63.30 12.82 8.67
N ASN A 718 63.46 13.26 7.42
CA ASN A 718 63.41 12.40 6.22
C ASN A 718 62.07 11.67 6.00
N THR A 719 60.95 12.30 6.36
CA THR A 719 59.61 11.83 6.01
C THR A 719 58.82 12.94 5.31
N ASP A 720 57.91 12.56 4.41
CA ASP A 720 56.96 13.48 3.75
C ASP A 720 55.56 13.46 4.41
N ILE A 721 55.38 12.71 5.50
CA ILE A 721 54.08 12.56 6.17
C ILE A 721 53.77 13.82 6.99
N GLN A 722 52.71 14.52 6.60
CA GLN A 722 52.29 15.77 7.24
C GLN A 722 50.98 15.65 8.03
N THR A 723 50.19 14.59 7.83
CA THR A 723 48.91 14.42 8.53
C THR A 723 49.00 13.33 9.60
N PHE A 724 48.49 13.64 10.80
CA PHE A 724 48.53 12.74 11.94
C PHE A 724 47.18 12.70 12.64
N GLN A 725 46.78 11.53 13.12
CA GLN A 725 45.72 11.42 14.13
C GLN A 725 46.39 11.42 15.49
N MET A 726 45.94 12.24 16.43
CA MET A 726 46.60 12.35 17.72
C MET A 726 45.69 11.89 18.86
N SER A 727 46.28 11.20 19.84
CA SER A 727 45.72 11.03 21.16
C SER A 727 46.65 11.70 22.18
N ILE A 728 46.14 12.74 22.85
CA ILE A 728 46.93 13.55 23.78
C ILE A 728 46.78 13.03 25.22
N SER A 729 47.85 13.16 26.01
CA SER A 729 47.79 12.80 27.43
C SER A 729 46.89 13.75 28.21
N SER A 730 46.35 13.26 29.33
CA SER A 730 45.49 14.06 30.21
C SER A 730 46.20 15.30 30.76
N ARG A 731 47.53 15.23 30.97
CA ARG A 731 48.37 16.35 31.40
C ARG A 731 48.46 17.44 30.34
N THR A 732 48.74 17.06 29.08
CA THR A 732 48.78 17.99 27.95
C THR A 732 47.43 18.67 27.75
N ARG A 733 46.33 17.89 27.85
CA ARG A 733 44.98 18.46 27.75
C ARG A 733 44.66 19.42 28.90
N ALA A 734 45.04 19.11 30.13
CA ALA A 734 44.80 20.01 31.28
C ALA A 734 45.51 21.36 31.12
N GLN A 735 46.73 21.39 30.56
CA GLN A 735 47.42 22.64 30.24
C GLN A 735 46.73 23.39 29.10
N PHE A 736 46.29 22.69 28.06
CA PHE A 736 45.51 23.27 26.97
C PHE A 736 44.21 23.91 27.50
N ASP A 737 43.44 23.18 28.31
CA ASP A 737 42.20 23.68 28.95
C ASP A 737 42.46 24.90 29.83
N ARG A 738 43.53 24.88 30.63
CA ARG A 738 43.89 26.03 31.48
C ARG A 738 44.16 27.30 30.67
N ILE A 739 44.82 27.18 29.52
CA ILE A 739 45.08 28.32 28.64
C ILE A 739 43.77 28.71 27.92
N HIS A 740 42.97 27.75 27.49
CA HIS A 740 41.71 27.97 26.77
C HIS A 740 40.61 28.59 27.64
N ASP A 741 40.43 28.15 28.88
CA ASP A 741 39.42 28.67 29.82
C ASP A 741 39.63 30.15 30.15
N ASN A 742 40.88 30.62 30.13
CA ASN A 742 41.19 32.04 30.27
C ASN A 742 40.63 32.87 29.09
N PHE A 743 40.37 32.27 27.93
CA PHE A 743 39.63 32.92 26.84
C PHE A 743 38.12 32.92 27.07
N LEU A 744 37.55 31.85 27.63
CA LEU A 744 36.08 31.66 27.76
C LEU A 744 35.48 32.37 28.99
N LYS A 745 36.17 32.39 30.14
CA LYS A 745 35.67 33.02 31.38
C LYS A 745 35.34 34.52 31.24
N ASN A 746 35.90 35.20 30.23
CA ASN A 746 35.67 36.62 29.98
C ASN A 746 34.56 36.90 28.95
N ARG A 747 33.80 35.87 28.53
CA ARG A 747 32.60 35.99 27.65
C ARG A 747 31.27 35.72 28.36
N GLY A 748 31.27 35.45 29.66
CA GLY A 748 30.02 35.33 30.45
C GLY A 748 29.30 36.68 30.59
N PRO A 749 28.00 36.71 30.95
CA PRO A 749 27.26 37.95 31.16
C PRO A 749 27.65 38.57 32.51
N SER A 750 28.88 39.06 32.62
CA SER A 750 29.29 39.94 33.71
C SER A 750 28.79 41.35 33.41
N ARG A 751 27.78 41.76 34.18
CA ARG A 751 27.35 43.14 34.35
C ARG A 751 28.56 44.09 34.54
N PHE A 752 28.40 45.30 34.02
CA PHE A 752 29.24 46.51 34.18
C PHE A 752 30.51 46.63 33.33
N LEU A 753 30.40 47.48 32.29
CA LEU A 753 31.41 48.40 31.73
C LEU A 753 32.86 48.20 32.23
N HIS A 754 33.57 47.25 31.63
CA HIS A 754 35.02 47.32 31.47
C HIS A 754 35.36 47.33 29.98
N SER A 755 36.31 48.18 29.60
CA SER A 755 36.63 48.58 28.22
C SER A 755 36.89 47.39 27.30
N SER A 756 36.30 47.44 26.09
CA SER A 756 36.49 46.47 25.00
C SER A 756 37.97 46.24 24.62
N THR A 757 38.84 47.22 24.87
CA THR A 757 40.30 47.14 24.68
C THR A 757 40.98 46.10 25.59
N SER A 758 40.53 45.96 26.84
CA SER A 758 41.14 45.02 27.80
C SER A 758 40.87 43.55 27.46
N ILE A 759 39.69 43.25 26.91
CA ILE A 759 39.26 41.91 26.50
C ILE A 759 40.04 41.47 25.24
N SER A 760 40.23 42.39 24.27
CA SER A 760 40.99 42.11 23.05
C SER A 760 42.47 41.84 23.35
N GLU A 761 43.10 42.62 24.23
CA GLU A 761 44.49 42.41 24.65
C GLU A 761 44.70 41.10 25.42
N GLN A 762 43.74 40.71 26.27
CA GLN A 762 43.80 39.43 26.98
C GLN A 762 43.65 38.24 26.02
N SER A 763 42.78 38.35 25.01
CA SER A 763 42.62 37.31 23.99
C SER A 763 43.87 37.11 23.13
N THR A 764 44.56 38.20 22.76
CA THR A 764 45.82 38.13 22.01
C THR A 764 46.96 37.56 22.86
N LYS A 765 47.08 37.95 24.13
CA LYS A 765 48.05 37.35 25.07
C LYS A 765 47.83 35.84 25.24
N ALA A 766 46.58 35.41 25.36
CA ALA A 766 46.24 34.00 25.49
C ALA A 766 46.53 33.23 24.18
N TYR A 767 46.33 33.85 23.01
CA TYR A 767 46.70 33.25 21.71
C TYR A 767 48.22 33.03 21.62
N HIS A 768 49.02 34.05 21.93
CA HIS A 768 50.48 33.91 21.95
C HIS A 768 50.97 32.87 22.97
N THR A 769 50.30 32.79 24.13
CA THR A 769 50.61 31.77 25.14
C THR A 769 50.30 30.36 24.63
N MET A 770 49.15 30.17 23.97
CA MET A 770 48.77 28.90 23.38
C MET A 770 49.71 28.52 22.23
N ASN A 771 50.02 29.46 21.34
CA ASN A 771 50.95 29.24 20.22
C ASN A 771 52.32 28.80 20.74
N LYS A 772 52.88 29.51 21.72
CA LYS A 772 54.16 29.16 22.35
C LYS A 772 54.13 27.80 23.05
N PHE A 773 53.02 27.47 23.72
CA PHE A 773 52.85 26.16 24.36
C PHE A 773 52.83 25.04 23.33
N LEU A 774 52.01 25.14 22.30
CA LEU A 774 51.88 24.11 21.27
C LEU A 774 53.14 23.97 20.40
N SER A 775 53.79 25.08 20.02
CA SER A 775 55.08 25.02 19.31
C SER A 775 56.14 24.31 20.16
N SER A 776 56.24 24.66 21.45
CA SER A 776 57.16 24.00 22.40
C SER A 776 56.84 22.51 22.60
N PHE A 777 55.56 22.15 22.61
CA PHE A 777 55.11 20.76 22.71
C PHE A 777 55.51 19.93 21.48
N ILE A 778 55.33 20.47 20.27
CA ILE A 778 55.74 19.81 19.03
C ILE A 778 57.28 19.70 18.93
N ASP A 779 58.03 20.69 19.43
CA ASP A 779 59.51 20.69 19.49
C ASP A 779 60.09 19.81 20.62
N HIS A 780 59.29 18.93 21.26
CA HIS A 780 59.72 18.05 22.36
C HIS A 780 60.33 18.79 23.58
N ALA A 781 59.96 20.06 23.82
CA ALA A 781 60.54 20.86 24.90
C ALA A 781 60.10 20.42 26.32
N PHE A 782 58.98 19.68 26.42
CA PHE A 782 58.41 19.22 27.69
C PHE A 782 58.59 17.71 27.86
N LYS A 783 59.60 17.28 28.64
CA LYS A 783 59.87 15.85 28.90
C LYS A 783 58.69 15.10 29.54
N ASP A 784 57.88 15.80 30.34
CA ASP A 784 56.75 15.22 31.09
C ASP A 784 55.43 15.21 30.30
N MET A 785 55.41 15.82 29.11
CA MET A 785 54.27 15.93 28.19
C MET A 785 54.70 15.57 26.78
N ASP A 786 55.64 14.63 26.65
CA ASP A 786 56.24 14.28 25.37
C ASP A 786 55.28 13.46 24.48
N TYR A 787 55.59 13.34 23.19
CA TYR A 787 54.86 12.50 22.25
C TYR A 787 55.77 11.57 21.45
N PHE A 788 55.19 10.49 20.91
CA PHE A 788 55.87 9.63 19.95
C PHE A 788 54.97 9.31 18.76
N VAL A 789 55.60 9.02 17.62
CA VAL A 789 54.91 8.71 16.38
C VAL A 789 54.85 7.18 16.17
N LYS A 790 53.70 6.66 15.76
CA LYS A 790 53.45 5.23 15.56
C LYS A 790 52.47 4.98 14.41
N ASP A 791 52.54 3.83 13.75
CA ASP A 791 51.49 3.39 12.83
C ASP A 791 50.33 2.69 13.55
N LYS A 792 49.09 2.97 13.11
CA LYS A 792 47.91 2.19 13.54
C LYS A 792 48.01 0.75 13.04
N LEU A 793 47.75 -0.20 13.93
CA LEU A 793 47.58 -1.61 13.57
C LEU A 793 46.37 -1.78 12.63
N LEU A 794 46.39 -2.83 11.81
CA LEU A 794 45.30 -3.11 10.85
C LEU A 794 43.93 -3.15 11.55
N LEU A 795 43.85 -3.77 12.72
CA LEU A 795 42.60 -3.91 13.46
C LEU A 795 42.16 -2.60 14.13
N GLU A 796 43.10 -1.72 14.52
CA GLU A 796 42.81 -0.34 14.96
C GLU A 796 42.26 0.51 13.81
N ARG A 797 42.74 0.27 12.58
CA ARG A 797 42.23 0.93 11.36
C ARG A 797 40.82 0.46 11.00
N ILE A 798 40.54 -0.83 11.10
CA ILE A 798 39.22 -1.41 10.74
C ILE A 798 38.15 -1.04 11.76
N LEU A 799 38.45 -1.17 13.06
CA LEU A 799 37.49 -0.87 14.12
C LEU A 799 37.38 0.63 14.44
N SER A 800 38.27 1.47 13.89
CA SER A 800 38.44 2.86 14.31
C SER A 800 38.55 3.00 15.83
N MET A 801 39.31 2.11 16.46
CA MET A 801 39.51 2.09 17.91
C MET A 801 40.99 1.96 18.24
N GLU A 802 41.50 2.87 19.05
CA GLU A 802 42.88 2.86 19.52
C GLU A 802 43.03 1.87 20.70
N PHE A 803 43.97 0.92 20.62
CA PHE A 803 44.17 -0.06 21.68
C PHE A 803 45.03 0.47 22.83
N MET A 804 45.95 1.39 22.53
CA MET A 804 46.85 2.00 23.51
C MET A 804 46.25 3.29 24.09
N GLU A 805 46.26 3.43 25.42
CA GLU A 805 45.87 4.66 26.10
C GLU A 805 47.10 5.59 26.31
N PRO A 806 46.98 6.90 26.02
CA PRO A 806 48.06 7.87 26.22
C PRO A 806 48.17 8.27 27.71
N MET A 807 48.74 7.38 28.53
CA MET A 807 48.89 7.60 29.98
C MET A 807 49.96 8.67 30.28
N ASP A 808 51.21 8.40 29.90
CA ASP A 808 52.35 9.29 30.21
C ASP A 808 52.81 10.14 29.02
N ARG A 809 52.63 9.65 27.79
CA ARG A 809 53.02 10.33 26.54
C ARG A 809 51.86 10.37 25.56
N SER A 810 51.81 11.44 24.77
CA SER A 810 50.85 11.57 23.67
C SER A 810 51.27 10.70 22.48
N ILE A 811 50.31 10.22 21.68
CA ILE A 811 50.57 9.34 20.54
C ILE A 811 50.12 10.02 19.25
N PHE A 812 51.02 10.09 18.28
CA PHE A 812 50.75 10.58 16.94
C PHE A 812 50.73 9.40 16.00
N TYR A 813 49.56 9.10 15.46
CA TYR A 813 49.38 8.06 14.47
C TYR A 813 49.60 8.62 13.06
N ASN A 814 50.49 7.99 12.29
CA ASN A 814 50.68 8.36 10.89
C ASN A 814 49.35 8.27 10.13
N GLY A 815 48.90 9.40 9.58
CA GLY A 815 47.73 9.46 8.74
C GLY A 815 48.08 8.99 7.33
N THR A 816 47.34 8.01 6.80
CA THR A 816 47.26 7.87 5.34
C THR A 816 46.35 8.98 4.84
N GLU A 817 46.90 9.86 4.01
CA GLU A 817 46.39 11.18 3.57
C GLU A 817 44.89 11.22 3.23
N PHE A 818 44.31 10.09 2.82
CA PHE A 818 42.94 9.98 2.34
C PHE A 818 41.86 9.69 3.40
N TYR A 819 42.23 9.08 4.54
CA TYR A 819 41.26 8.61 5.55
C TYR A 819 41.25 9.44 6.83
N SER A 820 42.35 10.13 7.15
CA SER A 820 42.50 10.87 8.41
C SER A 820 41.62 12.12 8.48
N LEU A 821 41.62 12.96 7.46
CA LEU A 821 40.85 14.23 7.45
C LEU A 821 39.39 14.05 7.05
N GLN A 822 39.06 13.02 6.28
CA GLN A 822 37.66 12.65 6.04
C GLN A 822 36.95 12.18 7.31
N GLY A 823 37.64 11.58 8.28
CA GLY A 823 37.06 11.29 9.60
C GLY A 823 36.63 12.54 10.36
N CYS A 824 37.32 13.66 10.20
CA CYS A 824 36.96 14.93 10.83
C CYS A 824 35.76 15.63 10.16
N ASN A 825 35.49 15.34 8.88
CA ASN A 825 34.34 15.85 8.11
C ASN A 825 33.16 14.84 7.99
N LYS A 826 33.38 13.55 8.30
CA LYS A 826 32.38 12.46 8.21
C LYS A 826 31.90 11.94 9.57
N ASP A 827 32.60 12.23 10.67
CA ASP A 827 32.11 11.93 12.03
C ASP A 827 31.07 12.94 12.49
#